data_AF-A0A8S3XA33-F1
#
_entry.id   AF-A0A8S3XA33-F1
#
_cell.length_a   1.000
_cell.length_b   1.000
_cell.length_c   1.000
_cell.angle_alpha   90.00
_cell.angle_beta   90.00
_cell.angle_gamma   90.00
#
_symmetry.space_group_name_H-M   'P 1'
#
loop_
_entity.id
_entity.type
_entity.pdbx_description
1 polymer ?
#
loop_
_entity_poly.entity_id
_entity_poly.type
_entity_poly.pdbx_seq_one_letter_code
_entity_poly.pdbx_strand_id
1 'polypeptide(L)'
;MHRLFAELELSLTVTEQNLADRVRYILRSNIFDVAELERLRCEAFPSSDENATAEDAAPQMVEQPANVDAAVNTPVVVDSNDDGTVARELELEHMRSTLEEAIVETRSTPLENRPRLPRIALSKRNRGVVRALNPMLVTYLEASRDLCETDSILFGAALAVCRIIGAKVSTAGRATGHSSAIPAWRRRIEERIAKARALIGRLICFRSGINRPRIVRTVRMAFAGTNVSLFQPDITQKLTERIDDLKQRIAAWGKRIRRYTERSTRFNQNRLFQSDRKRLYESLERPMVSGTGPAPNQADTVAFWRGLWSEPVNHSEGPWTEVVASQCAGVTPMDPVIITPDDVAEAVRRAPNWKSPGLDGLHHYWLKGFMVCHSVLVRQVQEALNQKSLPSLFTTGITHLVPKDQVKEILFWNSVIVFNGFSNILNLFNMNNFITTLFSYIVLIKAAQQQPVNILETIGQGLQKEISPIKQPIDETIAAIGSEKCANVKKILGVAYEQLEGVREPDLNALTVMVKTRASNLTYNISEAVDYITQARSYDPGHKLIIFVHGFTDDPTKESFLNISEAFLSKGEVCVMALDGSSLIRWLYLRSTTYVRFMGRKVGEVLASMVNKGTNASTIHMIGHSLGAHISGFAGKTLERLTGKRLGRISALDPAGPCFSHVSPELRLKNTDADFVDVIHTDSGVYGLKDSI
;
A
#
# COMPACT_ATOMS: atom_id res chain seq x y z
N MET A 1 -37.97 24.24 24.73
CA MET A 1 -37.78 25.52 24.02
C MET A 1 -39.09 26.27 23.87
N HIS A 2 -40.11 25.73 23.19
CA HIS A 2 -41.43 26.38 23.10
C HIS A 2 -42.10 26.58 24.45
N ARG A 3 -42.07 25.56 25.33
CA ARG A 3 -42.55 25.67 26.72
C ARG A 3 -41.91 26.85 27.48
N LEU A 4 -40.57 26.93 27.46
CA LEU A 4 -39.80 28.02 28.06
C LEU A 4 -40.08 29.39 27.41
N PHE A 5 -40.30 29.44 26.09
CA PHE A 5 -40.64 30.68 25.39
C PHE A 5 -42.03 31.18 25.77
N ALA A 6 -43.02 30.28 25.88
CA ALA A 6 -44.37 30.60 26.32
C ALA A 6 -44.43 31.04 27.80
N GLU A 7 -43.49 30.56 28.62
CA GLU A 7 -43.32 30.98 30.01
C GLU A 7 -42.66 32.37 30.14
N LEU A 8 -41.71 32.71 29.26
CA LEU A 8 -41.00 33.99 29.26
C LEU A 8 -41.76 35.13 28.58
N GLU A 9 -42.54 34.83 27.53
CA GLU A 9 -43.26 35.82 26.73
C GLU A 9 -44.75 35.47 26.59
N LEU A 10 -45.47 35.69 27.67
CA LEU A 10 -46.90 35.35 27.83
C LEU A 10 -47.84 36.09 26.88
N SER A 11 -47.37 37.17 26.23
CA SER A 11 -48.16 38.02 25.33
C SER A 11 -48.21 37.51 23.87
N LEU A 12 -47.34 36.57 23.49
CA LEU A 12 -47.15 36.13 22.11
C LEU A 12 -47.58 34.67 21.92
N THR A 13 -48.70 34.45 21.24
CA THR A 13 -49.14 33.11 20.86
C THR A 13 -48.39 32.61 19.61
N VAL A 14 -47.30 31.88 19.82
CA VAL A 14 -46.50 31.25 18.74
C VAL A 14 -46.66 29.74 18.81
N THR A 15 -46.80 29.05 17.67
CA THR A 15 -46.84 27.58 17.64
C THR A 15 -45.43 26.98 17.68
N GLU A 16 -45.28 25.75 18.18
CA GLU A 16 -43.98 25.05 18.26
C GLU A 16 -43.23 25.04 16.93
N GLN A 17 -43.95 24.78 15.84
CA GLN A 17 -43.38 24.72 14.50
C GLN A 17 -42.88 26.09 14.03
N ASN A 18 -43.62 27.17 14.32
CA ASN A 18 -43.24 28.53 13.93
C ASN A 18 -42.01 29.00 14.71
N LEU A 19 -41.92 28.68 16.00
CA LEU A 19 -40.75 28.97 16.82
C LEU A 19 -39.51 28.21 16.31
N ALA A 20 -39.67 26.92 16.00
CA ALA A 20 -38.58 26.11 15.47
C ALA A 20 -38.07 26.62 14.10
N ASP A 21 -38.96 27.04 13.22
CA ASP A 21 -38.58 27.56 11.90
C ASP A 21 -37.89 28.93 11.99
N ARG A 22 -38.28 29.78 12.94
CA ARG A 22 -37.60 31.04 13.23
C ARG A 22 -36.20 30.83 13.79
N VAL A 23 -36.02 29.89 14.73
CA VAL A 23 -34.69 29.54 15.26
C VAL A 23 -33.79 28.97 14.16
N ARG A 24 -34.32 28.10 13.30
CA ARG A 24 -33.56 27.59 12.13
C ARG A 24 -33.20 28.69 11.15
N TYR A 25 -34.09 29.67 10.95
CA TYR A 25 -33.79 30.82 10.10
C TYR A 25 -32.63 31.60 10.69
N ILE A 26 -32.72 32.04 11.96
CA ILE A 26 -31.66 32.81 12.65
C ILE A 26 -30.30 32.09 12.59
N LEU A 27 -30.28 30.77 12.82
CA LEU A 27 -29.05 29.98 12.76
C LEU A 27 -28.48 29.78 11.34
N ARG A 28 -29.29 29.95 10.29
CA ARG A 28 -28.84 29.80 8.89
C ARG A 28 -28.51 31.13 8.21
N SER A 29 -29.15 32.22 8.61
CA SER A 29 -28.97 33.53 7.97
C SER A 29 -27.78 34.33 8.51
N ASN A 30 -27.03 33.79 9.48
CA ASN A 30 -25.79 34.38 10.00
C ASN A 30 -25.97 35.84 10.48
N ILE A 31 -27.14 36.11 11.09
CA ILE A 31 -27.57 37.46 11.50
C ILE A 31 -26.78 37.97 12.71
N PHE A 32 -26.33 37.07 13.59
CA PHE A 32 -25.51 37.38 14.76
C PHE A 32 -24.11 36.79 14.57
N ASP A 33 -23.08 37.54 14.95
CA ASP A 33 -21.72 37.00 15.02
C ASP A 33 -21.54 36.10 16.27
N VAL A 34 -20.44 35.35 16.30
CA VAL A 34 -20.17 34.37 17.37
C VAL A 34 -20.00 35.05 18.73
N ALA A 35 -19.45 36.26 18.78
CA ALA A 35 -19.25 36.99 20.03
C ALA A 35 -20.57 37.54 20.58
N GLU A 36 -21.49 37.94 19.70
CA GLU A 36 -22.81 38.43 20.07
C GLU A 36 -23.73 37.29 20.56
N LEU A 37 -23.63 36.10 19.95
CA LEU A 37 -24.27 34.87 20.45
C LEU A 37 -23.75 34.48 21.83
N GLU A 38 -22.44 34.60 22.09
CA GLU A 38 -21.84 34.29 23.40
C GLU A 38 -22.29 35.29 24.48
N ARG A 39 -22.41 36.59 24.14
CA ARG A 39 -22.97 37.60 25.06
C ARG A 39 -24.42 37.33 25.42
N LEU A 40 -25.28 37.08 24.42
CA LEU A 40 -26.70 36.76 24.65
C LEU A 40 -26.86 35.49 25.51
N ARG A 41 -25.91 34.55 25.38
CA ARG A 41 -25.88 33.33 26.19
C ARG A 41 -25.49 33.59 27.64
N CYS A 42 -24.55 34.51 27.87
CA CYS A 42 -24.16 34.96 29.21
C CYS A 42 -25.26 35.78 29.89
N GLU A 43 -25.99 36.61 29.13
CA GLU A 43 -27.15 37.37 29.65
C GLU A 43 -28.33 36.47 30.03
N ALA A 44 -28.56 35.39 29.26
CA ALA A 44 -29.66 34.45 29.54
C ALA A 44 -29.40 33.53 30.75
N PHE A 45 -28.13 33.36 31.15
CA PHE A 45 -27.73 32.51 32.27
C PHE A 45 -26.55 33.15 33.03
N PRO A 46 -26.80 34.16 33.89
CA PRO A 46 -25.76 34.67 34.78
C PRO A 46 -25.33 33.55 35.74
N SER A 47 -24.07 33.13 35.63
CA SER A 47 -23.48 32.09 36.48
C SER A 47 -23.46 32.56 37.94
N SER A 48 -24.13 31.81 38.80
CA SER A 48 -24.03 31.90 40.25
C SER A 48 -22.79 31.14 40.69
N ASP A 49 -21.69 31.84 40.91
CA ASP A 49 -20.53 31.36 41.69
C ASP A 49 -19.74 32.57 42.24
N GLU A 50 -20.35 33.25 43.20
CA GLU A 50 -19.62 33.99 44.24
C GLU A 50 -19.72 33.15 45.53
N ASN A 51 -18.62 32.50 45.94
CA ASN A 51 -18.21 32.28 47.34
C ASN A 51 -17.08 31.26 47.45
N ALA A 52 -15.84 31.74 47.58
CA ALA A 52 -14.80 31.14 48.44
C ALA A 52 -13.64 32.14 48.63
N THR A 53 -13.86 33.06 49.57
CA THR A 53 -12.90 33.61 50.56
C THR A 53 -11.47 33.93 50.14
N ALA A 54 -11.20 35.24 50.08
CA ALA A 54 -9.90 35.83 50.38
C ALA A 54 -9.73 35.94 51.90
N GLU A 55 -8.55 35.58 52.43
CA GLU A 55 -8.00 36.14 53.67
C GLU A 55 -6.47 36.10 53.62
N ASP A 56 -5.89 37.29 53.83
CA ASP A 56 -4.53 37.63 54.30
C ASP A 56 -3.28 37.12 53.58
N ALA A 57 -2.59 38.03 52.86
CA ALA A 57 -1.48 38.82 53.42
C ALA A 57 -0.57 39.39 52.31
N ALA A 58 -0.30 40.69 52.38
CA ALA A 58 0.81 41.37 51.71
C ALA A 58 1.49 42.29 52.75
N PRO A 59 2.65 42.92 52.47
CA PRO A 59 3.93 42.38 52.00
C PRO A 59 5.08 42.85 52.93
N GLN A 60 6.27 42.24 52.87
CA GLN A 60 7.50 42.91 53.34
C GLN A 60 8.70 42.66 52.44
N MET A 61 9.42 43.75 52.21
CA MET A 61 10.62 43.92 51.39
C MET A 61 11.91 43.57 52.15
N VAL A 62 12.99 43.46 51.36
CA VAL A 62 14.42 43.65 51.67
C VAL A 62 15.17 42.46 52.27
N GLU A 63 16.07 41.84 51.49
CA GLU A 63 17.53 42.00 51.58
C GLU A 63 18.27 41.16 50.51
N GLN A 64 19.14 41.85 49.76
CA GLN A 64 20.27 41.31 48.99
C GLN A 64 21.46 41.13 49.97
N PRO A 65 22.49 40.26 49.71
CA PRO A 65 23.56 40.67 48.79
C PRO A 65 24.41 39.59 48.08
N ALA A 66 25.18 40.11 47.10
CA ALA A 66 26.52 39.74 46.60
C ALA A 66 26.70 38.41 45.83
N ASN A 67 26.90 38.42 44.50
CA ASN A 67 28.01 38.92 43.65
C ASN A 67 29.20 37.94 43.53
N VAL A 68 29.44 37.38 42.33
CA VAL A 68 30.79 37.31 41.73
C VAL A 68 30.70 37.22 40.19
N ASP A 69 31.50 38.06 39.55
CA ASP A 69 31.65 38.35 38.12
C ASP A 69 32.09 37.18 37.22
N ALA A 70 31.77 37.29 35.91
CA ALA A 70 32.79 37.28 34.84
C ALA A 70 32.19 37.69 33.49
N ALA A 71 32.52 38.91 33.07
CA ALA A 71 32.27 39.44 31.74
C ALA A 71 33.31 38.95 30.72
N VAL A 72 32.87 38.64 29.50
CA VAL A 72 33.71 38.71 28.29
C VAL A 72 32.98 39.60 27.29
N ASN A 73 33.42 40.85 27.20
CA ASN A 73 33.05 41.80 26.15
C ASN A 73 33.97 41.58 24.94
N THR A 74 33.39 41.58 23.73
CA THR A 74 34.09 41.92 22.48
C THR A 74 33.08 42.67 21.59
N PRO A 75 33.49 43.73 20.86
CA PRO A 75 32.65 44.89 20.63
C PRO A 75 31.61 44.70 19.53
N VAL A 76 30.44 45.30 19.78
CA VAL A 76 29.41 45.60 18.79
C VAL A 76 29.95 46.63 17.80
N VAL A 77 30.11 46.22 16.54
CA VAL A 77 30.07 47.16 15.41
C VAL A 77 28.60 47.29 15.05
N VAL A 78 28.03 48.47 15.35
CA VAL A 78 26.71 48.87 14.89
C VAL A 78 26.81 49.13 13.40
N ASP A 79 26.23 48.26 12.58
CA ASP A 79 25.92 48.60 11.19
C ASP A 79 24.40 48.61 11.03
N SER A 80 23.91 49.79 10.70
CA SER A 80 22.51 50.17 10.59
C SER A 80 21.85 49.49 9.40
N ASN A 81 21.00 48.49 9.66
CA ASN A 81 19.95 48.00 8.76
C ASN A 81 18.85 47.32 9.61
N ASP A 82 18.06 48.14 10.31
CA ASP A 82 17.13 47.71 11.38
C ASP A 82 15.75 47.22 10.88
N ASP A 83 15.45 47.34 9.57
CA ASP A 83 14.12 47.00 9.05
C ASP A 83 13.90 45.47 8.92
N GLY A 84 14.99 44.70 8.82
CA GLY A 84 14.94 43.22 8.68
C GLY A 84 14.92 42.47 10.01
N THR A 85 15.41 43.06 11.09
CA THR A 85 15.54 42.42 12.41
C THR A 85 14.20 42.48 13.16
N VAL A 86 13.57 43.65 13.17
CA VAL A 86 12.24 43.87 13.78
C VAL A 86 11.17 43.03 13.10
N ALA A 87 11.16 42.96 11.76
CA ALA A 87 10.22 42.13 11.02
C ALA A 87 10.38 40.63 11.35
N ARG A 88 11.62 40.17 11.53
CA ARG A 88 11.91 38.78 11.87
C ARG A 88 11.55 38.44 13.32
N GLU A 89 11.70 39.39 14.23
CA GLU A 89 11.30 39.27 15.63
C GLU A 89 9.77 39.23 15.77
N LEU A 90 9.06 40.11 15.04
CA LEU A 90 7.59 40.07 14.91
C LEU A 90 7.09 38.74 14.33
N GLU A 91 7.76 38.20 13.32
CA GLU A 91 7.43 36.88 12.75
C GLU A 91 7.63 35.75 13.77
N LEU A 92 8.72 35.79 14.55
CA LEU A 92 9.00 34.80 15.59
C LEU A 92 7.96 34.87 16.71
N GLU A 93 7.56 36.07 17.12
CA GLU A 93 6.55 36.26 18.16
C GLU A 93 5.17 35.80 17.70
N HIS A 94 4.79 36.10 16.45
CA HIS A 94 3.56 35.56 15.86
C HIS A 94 3.55 34.02 15.82
N MET A 95 4.69 33.40 15.50
CA MET A 95 4.82 31.93 15.53
C MET A 95 4.70 31.37 16.94
N ARG A 96 5.23 32.06 17.97
CA ARG A 96 5.11 31.68 19.38
C ARG A 96 3.66 31.72 19.86
N SER A 97 2.98 32.85 19.64
CA SER A 97 1.57 33.01 19.99
C SER A 97 0.70 31.96 19.30
N THR A 98 0.91 31.72 18.00
CA THR A 98 0.16 30.69 17.26
C THR A 98 0.42 29.28 17.79
N LEU A 99 1.64 29.00 18.24
CA LEU A 99 2.01 27.72 18.84
C LEU A 99 1.31 27.52 20.19
N GLU A 100 1.35 28.53 21.06
CA GLU A 100 0.73 28.50 22.38
C GLU A 100 -0.79 28.28 22.29
N GLU A 101 -1.47 29.06 21.44
CA GLU A 101 -2.90 28.91 21.17
C GLU A 101 -3.24 27.49 20.71
N ALA A 102 -2.47 26.92 19.79
CA ALA A 102 -2.71 25.59 19.26
C ALA A 102 -2.46 24.48 20.30
N ILE A 103 -1.48 24.63 21.18
CA ILE A 103 -1.21 23.68 22.27
C ILE A 103 -2.34 23.72 23.30
N VAL A 104 -2.78 24.93 23.70
CA VAL A 104 -3.90 25.11 24.65
C VAL A 104 -5.19 24.51 24.08
N GLU A 105 -5.51 24.79 22.82
CA GLU A 105 -6.66 24.22 22.13
C GLU A 105 -6.60 22.68 22.09
N THR A 106 -5.43 22.11 21.78
CA THR A 106 -5.27 20.66 21.68
C THR A 106 -5.40 19.97 23.03
N ARG A 107 -4.92 20.60 24.12
CA ARG A 107 -5.08 20.09 25.49
C ARG A 107 -6.55 20.03 25.92
N SER A 108 -7.35 20.99 25.48
CA SER A 108 -8.78 21.06 25.79
C SER A 108 -9.66 20.25 24.81
N THR A 109 -9.09 19.72 23.73
CA THR A 109 -9.82 18.98 22.69
C THR A 109 -9.66 17.46 22.87
N PRO A 110 -10.75 16.71 23.12
CA PRO A 110 -10.71 15.26 23.16
C PRO A 110 -10.16 14.68 21.85
N LEU A 111 -9.43 13.55 21.93
CA LEU A 111 -8.79 12.88 20.79
C LEU A 111 -9.74 12.69 19.60
N GLU A 112 -10.98 12.27 19.86
CA GLU A 112 -12.02 12.01 18.86
C GLU A 112 -12.43 13.26 18.06
N ASN A 113 -12.31 14.42 18.69
CA ASN A 113 -12.70 15.71 18.13
C ASN A 113 -11.53 16.46 17.50
N ARG A 114 -10.31 15.89 17.53
CA ARG A 114 -9.14 16.53 16.93
C ARG A 114 -9.32 16.65 15.41
N PRO A 115 -8.97 17.81 14.83
CA PRO A 115 -9.14 18.02 13.39
C PRO A 115 -8.16 17.17 12.57
N ARG A 116 -8.49 16.91 11.30
CA ARG A 116 -7.56 16.18 10.42
C ARG A 116 -6.48 17.12 9.89
N LEU A 117 -5.23 16.80 10.21
CA LEU A 117 -4.06 17.53 9.71
C LEU A 117 -3.78 17.18 8.24
N PRO A 118 -3.65 18.18 7.34
CA PRO A 118 -3.36 17.95 5.93
C PRO A 118 -1.90 17.56 5.70
N ARG A 119 -1.65 16.85 4.58
CA ARG A 119 -0.29 16.57 4.11
C ARG A 119 0.40 17.86 3.65
N ILE A 120 1.48 18.23 4.32
CA ILE A 120 2.27 19.43 4.01
C ILE A 120 3.28 19.14 2.88
N ALA A 121 3.42 20.09 1.95
CA ALA A 121 4.42 20.04 0.89
C ALA A 121 5.85 20.23 1.45
N LEU A 122 6.84 19.47 0.93
CA LEU A 122 8.23 19.50 1.38
C LEU A 122 9.04 20.71 0.85
N SER A 123 8.45 21.92 0.87
CA SER A 123 9.11 23.13 0.41
C SER A 123 10.19 23.61 1.39
N LYS A 124 11.14 24.44 0.92
CA LYS A 124 12.16 25.07 1.78
C LYS A 124 11.50 25.94 2.86
N ARG A 125 10.43 26.67 2.49
CA ARG A 125 9.62 27.50 3.40
C ARG A 125 9.00 26.67 4.52
N ASN A 126 8.29 25.59 4.19
CA ASN A 126 7.57 24.77 5.16
C ASN A 126 8.54 24.07 6.13
N ARG A 127 9.68 23.59 5.62
CA ARG A 127 10.76 23.06 6.48
C ARG A 127 11.40 24.13 7.36
N GLY A 128 11.44 25.38 6.89
CA GLY A 128 11.89 26.54 7.66
C GLY A 128 10.98 26.80 8.87
N VAL A 129 9.66 26.78 8.68
CA VAL A 129 8.68 26.97 9.77
C VAL A 129 8.82 25.87 10.83
N VAL A 130 8.88 24.59 10.43
CA VAL A 130 9.08 23.48 11.37
C VAL A 130 10.39 23.64 12.16
N ARG A 131 11.48 24.06 11.49
CA ARG A 131 12.76 24.32 12.16
C ARG A 131 12.71 25.50 13.12
N ALA A 132 11.96 26.56 12.80
CA ALA A 132 11.83 27.74 13.65
C ALA A 132 11.05 27.45 14.94
N LEU A 133 10.08 26.53 14.90
CA LEU A 133 9.30 26.13 16.08
C LEU A 133 10.04 25.15 17.00
N ASN A 134 11.02 24.38 16.50
CA ASN A 134 11.73 23.39 17.31
C ASN A 134 12.32 23.94 18.62
N PRO A 135 13.06 25.07 18.64
CA PRO A 135 13.54 25.66 19.88
C PRO A 135 12.42 26.09 20.84
N MET A 136 11.27 26.52 20.32
CA MET A 136 10.14 26.98 21.12
C MET A 136 9.41 25.81 21.80
N LEU A 137 9.45 24.62 21.20
CA LEU A 137 8.83 23.41 21.75
C LEU A 137 9.55 22.85 22.97
N VAL A 138 10.84 23.18 23.16
CA VAL A 138 11.67 22.64 24.25
C VAL A 138 11.01 22.90 25.61
N THR A 139 10.60 24.15 25.88
CA THR A 139 9.95 24.54 27.14
C THR A 139 8.69 23.72 27.43
N TYR A 140 7.87 23.47 26.41
CA TYR A 140 6.63 22.70 26.56
C TYR A 140 6.89 21.21 26.74
N LEU A 141 7.83 20.64 25.98
CA LEU A 141 8.14 19.22 25.99
C LEU A 141 8.89 18.82 27.27
N GLU A 142 9.80 19.66 27.78
CA GLU A 142 10.49 19.40 29.05
C GLU A 142 9.51 19.41 30.24
N ALA A 143 8.51 20.30 30.20
CA ALA A 143 7.43 20.35 31.18
C ALA A 143 6.40 19.20 31.04
N SER A 144 6.51 18.37 29.99
CA SER A 144 5.56 17.28 29.77
C SER A 144 5.71 16.17 30.81
N ARG A 145 4.59 15.86 31.48
CA ARG A 145 4.54 14.86 32.55
C ARG A 145 4.53 13.44 32.01
N ASP A 146 3.70 13.19 30.99
CA ASP A 146 3.49 11.86 30.43
C ASP A 146 3.42 11.86 28.90
N LEU A 147 3.35 10.64 28.32
CA LEU A 147 3.29 10.43 26.88
C LEU A 147 2.02 11.01 26.23
N CYS A 148 0.91 11.12 26.96
CA CYS A 148 -0.33 11.69 26.45
C CYS A 148 -0.24 13.22 26.32
N GLU A 149 0.39 13.87 27.28
CA GLU A 149 0.68 15.29 27.24
C GLU A 149 1.70 15.61 26.14
N THR A 150 2.75 14.79 25.98
CA THR A 150 3.70 14.94 24.86
C THR A 150 3.01 14.80 23.51
N ASP A 151 2.14 13.80 23.32
CA ASP A 151 1.34 13.67 22.10
C ASP A 151 0.49 14.91 21.82
N SER A 152 -0.17 15.44 22.84
CA SER A 152 -1.02 16.64 22.73
C SER A 152 -0.21 17.88 22.34
N ILE A 153 0.98 18.06 22.91
CA ILE A 153 1.90 19.14 22.56
C ILE A 153 2.36 18.99 21.09
N LEU A 154 2.72 17.78 20.66
CA LEU A 154 3.17 17.51 19.29
C LEU A 154 2.07 17.73 18.26
N PHE A 155 0.84 17.36 18.60
CA PHE A 155 -0.32 17.62 17.75
C PHE A 155 -0.62 19.12 17.66
N GLY A 156 -0.58 19.85 18.79
CA GLY A 156 -0.70 21.31 18.82
C GLY A 156 0.37 22.00 17.97
N ALA A 157 1.62 21.54 18.06
CA ALA A 157 2.72 22.03 17.24
C ALA A 157 2.48 21.80 15.74
N ALA A 158 1.99 20.61 15.37
CA ALA A 158 1.65 20.29 13.99
C ALA A 158 0.48 21.15 13.46
N LEU A 159 -0.51 21.42 14.31
CA LEU A 159 -1.64 22.30 14.00
C LEU A 159 -1.17 23.75 13.79
N ALA A 160 -0.28 24.25 14.66
CA ALA A 160 0.32 25.58 14.53
C ALA A 160 1.08 25.72 13.19
N VAL A 161 1.90 24.73 12.83
CA VAL A 161 2.58 24.72 11.51
C VAL A 161 1.57 24.78 10.37
N CYS A 162 0.46 24.04 10.45
CA CYS A 162 -0.60 24.11 9.43
C CYS A 162 -1.21 25.51 9.33
N ARG A 163 -1.47 26.18 10.46
CA ARG A 163 -2.00 27.55 10.51
C ARG A 163 -1.04 28.56 9.91
N ILE A 164 0.23 28.54 10.32
CA ILE A 164 1.29 29.45 9.84
C ILE A 164 1.50 29.31 8.31
N ILE A 165 1.38 28.09 7.77
CA ILE A 165 1.53 27.84 6.33
C ILE A 165 0.24 28.16 5.54
N GLY A 166 -0.88 28.38 6.22
CA GLY A 166 -2.19 28.58 5.59
C GLY A 166 -2.78 27.29 5.00
N ALA A 167 -2.44 26.12 5.57
CA ALA A 167 -2.98 24.85 5.15
C ALA A 167 -4.42 24.68 5.65
N LYS A 168 -5.33 24.23 4.77
CA LYS A 168 -6.74 23.99 5.13
C LYS A 168 -6.84 22.75 6.03
N VAL A 169 -7.07 22.99 7.31
CA VAL A 169 -7.35 21.96 8.32
C VAL A 169 -8.84 21.64 8.28
N SER A 170 -9.20 20.36 8.08
CA SER A 170 -10.60 19.94 8.04
C SER A 170 -11.09 19.65 9.45
N THR A 171 -12.21 20.25 9.85
CA THR A 171 -12.93 19.83 11.04
C THR A 171 -13.41 18.39 10.86
N ALA A 172 -13.33 17.60 11.93
CA ALA A 172 -13.77 16.21 11.94
C ALA A 172 -15.29 16.16 11.79
N GLY A 173 -15.78 16.10 10.55
CA GLY A 173 -17.22 16.04 10.27
C GLY A 173 -17.65 16.78 9.01
N ARG A 174 -17.23 16.29 7.84
CA ARG A 174 -17.92 16.35 6.53
C ARG A 174 -16.87 16.17 5.44
N ALA A 175 -16.78 14.96 4.91
CA ALA A 175 -16.33 14.82 3.54
C ALA A 175 -17.34 15.59 2.67
N THR A 176 -16.98 16.81 2.25
CA THR A 176 -17.76 17.51 1.23
C THR A 176 -17.70 16.62 0.00
N GLY A 177 -18.83 15.98 -0.30
CA GLY A 177 -18.97 15.17 -1.49
C GLY A 177 -18.53 16.01 -2.67
N HIS A 178 -17.47 15.58 -3.36
CA HIS A 178 -17.17 16.14 -4.67
C HIS A 178 -18.38 15.85 -5.54
N SER A 179 -19.18 16.90 -5.78
CA SER A 179 -20.26 16.86 -6.77
C SER A 179 -19.69 16.29 -8.05
N SER A 180 -20.30 15.21 -8.53
CA SER A 180 -19.98 14.49 -9.76
C SER A 180 -20.36 15.29 -11.01
N ALA A 181 -20.10 16.59 -11.03
CA ALA A 181 -20.47 17.45 -12.13
C ALA A 181 -19.57 17.18 -13.34
N ILE A 182 -20.20 16.92 -14.50
CA ILE A 182 -19.52 16.72 -15.78
C ILE A 182 -18.60 17.93 -16.06
N PRO A 183 -17.29 17.73 -16.30
CA PRO A 183 -16.36 18.82 -16.52
C PRO A 183 -16.79 19.75 -17.66
N ALA A 184 -16.59 21.06 -17.49
CA ALA A 184 -17.02 22.07 -18.48
C ALA A 184 -16.44 21.83 -19.90
N TRP A 185 -15.22 21.29 -19.99
CA TRP A 185 -14.62 20.94 -21.29
C TRP A 185 -15.40 19.81 -22.00
N ARG A 186 -15.93 18.84 -21.25
CA ARG A 186 -16.67 17.70 -21.79
C ARG A 186 -18.03 18.15 -22.33
N ARG A 187 -18.75 18.97 -21.55
CA ARG A 187 -20.01 19.61 -21.99
C ARG A 187 -19.85 20.37 -23.31
N ARG A 188 -18.82 21.21 -23.44
CA ARG A 188 -18.55 21.97 -24.68
C ARG A 188 -18.33 21.09 -25.91
N ILE A 189 -17.67 19.94 -25.77
CA ILE A 189 -17.42 19.04 -26.90
C ILE A 189 -18.68 18.23 -27.24
N GLU A 190 -19.41 17.76 -26.23
CA GLU A 190 -20.70 17.06 -26.41
C GLU A 190 -21.74 17.96 -27.11
N GLU A 191 -21.81 19.24 -26.74
CA GLU A 191 -22.65 20.23 -27.44
C GLU A 191 -22.26 20.42 -28.91
N ARG A 192 -20.96 20.43 -29.23
CA ARG A 192 -20.49 20.52 -30.63
C ARG A 192 -20.89 19.28 -31.43
N ILE A 193 -20.78 18.09 -30.84
CA ILE A 193 -21.22 16.83 -31.45
C ILE A 193 -22.74 16.87 -31.69
N ALA A 194 -23.53 17.31 -30.70
CA ALA A 194 -24.98 17.43 -30.83
C ALA A 194 -25.39 18.39 -31.96
N LYS A 195 -24.77 19.57 -32.02
CA LYS A 195 -25.01 20.55 -33.11
C LYS A 195 -24.64 19.98 -34.48
N ALA A 196 -23.52 19.27 -34.61
CA ALA A 196 -23.11 18.66 -35.87
C ALA A 196 -24.04 17.52 -36.31
N ARG A 197 -24.51 16.67 -35.37
CA ARG A 197 -25.51 15.62 -35.66
C ARG A 197 -26.83 16.21 -36.14
N ALA A 198 -27.31 17.27 -35.47
CA ALA A 198 -28.52 17.98 -35.88
C ALA A 198 -28.38 18.60 -37.28
N LEU A 199 -27.19 19.11 -37.62
CA LEU A 199 -26.91 19.65 -38.95
C LEU A 199 -26.87 18.54 -40.02
N ILE A 200 -26.21 17.41 -39.75
CA ILE A 200 -26.22 16.25 -40.66
C ILE A 200 -27.66 15.81 -40.96
N GLY A 201 -28.51 15.68 -39.93
CA GLY A 201 -29.92 15.32 -40.11
C GLY A 201 -30.65 16.27 -41.06
N ARG A 202 -30.43 17.59 -40.92
CA ARG A 202 -31.03 18.60 -41.80
C ARG A 202 -30.47 18.56 -43.23
N LEU A 203 -29.18 18.29 -43.40
CA LEU A 203 -28.54 18.12 -44.71
C LEU A 203 -29.07 16.88 -45.44
N ILE A 204 -29.29 15.77 -44.71
CA ILE A 204 -29.90 14.55 -45.24
C ILE A 204 -31.34 14.82 -45.67
N CYS A 205 -32.17 15.48 -44.83
CA CYS A 205 -33.53 15.84 -45.21
C CYS A 205 -33.58 16.69 -46.50
N PHE A 206 -32.70 17.67 -46.64
CA PHE A 206 -32.61 18.50 -47.83
C PHE A 206 -32.18 17.68 -49.07
N ARG A 207 -31.19 16.79 -48.92
CA ARG A 207 -30.76 15.87 -49.98
C ARG A 207 -31.88 14.92 -50.42
N SER A 208 -32.76 14.52 -49.50
CA SER A 208 -33.95 13.69 -49.78
C SER A 208 -35.12 14.49 -50.39
N GLY A 209 -34.94 15.76 -50.75
CA GLY A 209 -35.95 16.58 -51.43
C GLY A 209 -36.89 17.36 -50.51
N ILE A 210 -36.62 17.38 -49.19
CA ILE A 210 -37.47 18.10 -48.23
C ILE A 210 -37.03 19.57 -48.13
N ASN A 211 -37.75 20.45 -48.82
CA ASN A 211 -37.40 21.87 -48.99
C ASN A 211 -38.22 22.83 -48.11
N ARG A 212 -38.34 22.54 -46.81
CA ARG A 212 -39.01 23.47 -45.88
C ARG A 212 -38.14 24.72 -45.65
N PRO A 213 -38.70 25.96 -45.55
CA PRO A 213 -37.92 27.19 -45.40
C PRO A 213 -36.89 27.18 -44.26
N ARG A 214 -37.23 26.54 -43.12
CA ARG A 214 -36.32 26.39 -41.96
C ARG A 214 -35.11 25.49 -42.27
N ILE A 215 -35.30 24.43 -43.06
CA ILE A 215 -34.22 23.52 -43.48
C ILE A 215 -33.32 24.25 -44.48
N VAL A 216 -33.89 24.87 -45.51
CA VAL A 216 -33.14 25.66 -46.52
C VAL A 216 -32.29 26.75 -45.87
N ARG A 217 -32.84 27.49 -44.90
CA ARG A 217 -32.09 28.50 -44.13
C ARG A 217 -30.90 27.88 -43.38
N THR A 218 -31.09 26.71 -42.76
CA THR A 218 -30.01 26.03 -42.03
C THR A 218 -28.92 25.52 -42.98
N VAL A 219 -29.30 24.95 -44.13
CA VAL A 219 -28.35 24.48 -45.14
C VAL A 219 -27.56 25.65 -45.72
N ARG A 220 -28.21 26.79 -46.01
CA ARG A 220 -27.53 28.01 -46.46
C ARG A 220 -26.49 28.50 -45.44
N MET A 221 -26.82 28.49 -44.15
CA MET A 221 -25.87 28.85 -43.09
C MET A 221 -24.71 27.85 -42.97
N ALA A 222 -24.93 26.57 -43.30
CA ALA A 222 -23.89 25.54 -43.23
C ALA A 222 -22.78 25.72 -44.28
N PHE A 223 -23.09 26.43 -45.37
CA PHE A 223 -22.20 26.83 -46.46
C PHE A 223 -21.91 28.34 -46.47
N ALA A 224 -22.29 29.08 -45.41
CA ALA A 224 -22.00 30.50 -45.33
C ALA A 224 -20.48 30.75 -45.39
N GLY A 225 -20.04 31.67 -46.26
CA GLY A 225 -18.62 31.94 -46.52
C GLY A 225 -17.94 30.97 -47.48
N THR A 226 -18.69 30.07 -48.13
CA THR A 226 -18.18 29.21 -49.22
C THR A 226 -18.87 29.58 -50.54
N ASN A 227 -18.20 29.42 -51.68
CA ASN A 227 -18.73 29.71 -53.03
C ASN A 227 -19.70 28.61 -53.53
N VAL A 228 -20.63 28.18 -52.68
CA VAL A 228 -21.56 27.07 -52.93
C VAL A 228 -22.97 27.62 -53.05
N SER A 229 -23.55 27.57 -54.25
CA SER A 229 -24.97 27.87 -54.47
C SER A 229 -25.83 26.64 -54.14
N LEU A 230 -27.05 26.82 -53.63
CA LEU A 230 -27.96 25.69 -53.38
C LEU A 230 -28.63 25.13 -54.64
N PHE A 231 -28.49 25.81 -55.78
CA PHE A 231 -29.12 25.46 -57.06
C PHE A 231 -28.12 25.07 -58.15
N GLN A 232 -26.85 24.90 -57.79
CA GLN A 232 -25.82 24.40 -58.72
C GLN A 232 -26.01 22.88 -58.97
N PRO A 233 -25.67 22.37 -60.17
CA PRO A 233 -25.87 20.97 -60.53
C PRO A 233 -25.07 19.97 -59.66
N ASP A 234 -23.95 20.40 -59.08
CA ASP A 234 -23.07 19.59 -58.22
C ASP A 234 -23.44 19.63 -56.72
N ILE A 235 -24.58 20.23 -56.34
CA ILE A 235 -24.95 20.42 -54.93
C ILE A 235 -25.07 19.10 -54.16
N THR A 236 -25.52 18.02 -54.80
CA THR A 236 -25.65 16.69 -54.18
C THR A 236 -24.29 16.13 -53.76
N GLN A 237 -23.24 16.35 -54.57
CA GLN A 237 -21.88 15.94 -54.26
C GLN A 237 -21.33 16.77 -53.10
N LYS A 238 -21.43 18.11 -53.18
CA LYS A 238 -21.00 19.03 -52.12
C LYS A 238 -21.71 18.81 -50.78
N LEU A 239 -22.99 18.44 -50.80
CA LEU A 239 -23.73 18.02 -49.60
C LEU A 239 -23.16 16.74 -49.00
N THR A 240 -22.78 15.77 -49.84
CA THR A 240 -22.18 14.51 -49.40
C THR A 240 -20.80 14.75 -48.76
N GLU A 241 -19.94 15.54 -49.42
CA GLU A 241 -18.65 15.95 -48.88
C GLU A 241 -18.80 16.67 -47.54
N ARG A 242 -19.77 17.59 -47.42
CA ARG A 242 -20.03 18.31 -46.17
C ARG A 242 -20.56 17.40 -45.05
N ILE A 243 -21.41 16.42 -45.38
CA ILE A 243 -21.87 15.41 -44.44
C ILE A 243 -20.68 14.58 -43.94
N ASP A 244 -19.79 14.16 -44.84
CA ASP A 244 -18.63 13.34 -44.47
C ASP A 244 -17.59 14.14 -43.67
N ASP A 245 -17.34 15.42 -43.98
CA ASP A 245 -16.55 16.33 -43.13
C ASP A 245 -17.13 16.40 -41.70
N LEU A 246 -18.45 16.60 -41.56
CA LEU A 246 -19.09 16.63 -40.25
C LEU A 246 -18.99 15.29 -39.51
N LYS A 247 -19.11 14.15 -40.19
CA LYS A 247 -18.89 12.81 -39.59
C LYS A 247 -17.45 12.66 -39.11
N GLN A 248 -16.47 13.06 -39.91
CA GLN A 248 -15.05 13.01 -39.53
C GLN A 248 -14.76 13.90 -38.31
N ARG A 249 -15.36 15.10 -38.26
CA ARG A 249 -15.24 16.02 -37.11
C ARG A 249 -15.89 15.44 -35.84
N ILE A 250 -17.05 14.80 -35.95
CA ILE A 250 -17.69 14.07 -34.84
C ILE A 250 -16.76 12.96 -34.33
N ALA A 251 -16.18 12.16 -35.23
CA ALA A 251 -15.23 11.11 -34.86
C ALA A 251 -13.99 11.68 -34.15
N ALA A 252 -13.43 12.79 -34.65
CA ALA A 252 -12.31 13.48 -34.04
C ALA A 252 -12.63 14.04 -32.63
N TRP A 253 -13.81 14.65 -32.46
CA TRP A 253 -14.28 15.13 -31.15
C TRP A 253 -14.55 13.99 -30.17
N GLY A 254 -15.11 12.87 -30.63
CA GLY A 254 -15.26 11.65 -29.83
C GLY A 254 -13.91 11.10 -29.35
N LYS A 255 -12.92 11.02 -30.25
CA LYS A 255 -11.53 10.65 -29.90
C LYS A 255 -10.94 11.62 -28.87
N ARG A 256 -11.21 12.92 -28.98
CA ARG A 256 -10.74 13.94 -28.02
C ARG A 256 -11.35 13.76 -26.63
N ILE A 257 -12.65 13.47 -26.54
CA ILE A 257 -13.31 13.14 -25.26
C ILE A 257 -12.65 11.93 -24.63
N ARG A 258 -12.49 10.83 -25.38
CA ARG A 258 -11.84 9.61 -24.89
C ARG A 258 -10.44 9.89 -24.33
N ARG A 259 -9.58 10.57 -25.11
CA ARG A 259 -8.21 10.92 -24.70
C ARG A 259 -8.17 11.74 -23.42
N TYR A 260 -9.06 12.73 -23.29
CA TYR A 260 -9.08 13.63 -22.14
C TYR A 260 -9.63 12.94 -20.89
N THR A 261 -10.67 12.11 -21.05
CA THR A 261 -11.19 11.25 -19.98
C THR A 261 -10.10 10.29 -19.49
N GLU A 262 -9.42 9.57 -20.39
CA GLU A 262 -8.32 8.66 -20.03
C GLU A 262 -7.16 9.40 -19.33
N ARG A 263 -6.82 10.61 -19.77
CA ARG A 263 -5.83 11.46 -19.08
C ARG A 263 -6.28 11.85 -17.68
N SER A 264 -7.54 12.26 -17.51
CA SER A 264 -8.09 12.64 -16.22
C SER A 264 -8.16 11.44 -15.26
N THR A 265 -8.60 10.28 -15.76
CA THR A 265 -8.63 9.04 -15.00
C THR A 265 -7.23 8.63 -14.56
N ARG A 266 -6.24 8.64 -15.47
CA ARG A 266 -4.84 8.35 -15.12
C ARG A 266 -4.27 9.33 -14.11
N PHE A 267 -4.56 10.62 -14.24
CA PHE A 267 -4.13 11.63 -13.28
C PHE A 267 -4.71 11.33 -11.88
N ASN A 268 -6.00 11.03 -11.80
CA ASN A 268 -6.66 10.68 -10.55
C ASN A 268 -6.15 9.36 -9.96
N GLN A 269 -5.94 8.34 -10.78
CA GLN A 269 -5.38 7.04 -10.37
C GLN A 269 -3.94 7.18 -9.87
N ASN A 270 -3.10 7.96 -10.55
CA ASN A 270 -1.73 8.23 -10.11
C ASN A 270 -1.71 9.00 -8.78
N ARG A 271 -2.61 9.98 -8.63
CA ARG A 271 -2.77 10.70 -7.36
C ARG A 271 -3.23 9.76 -6.25
N LEU A 272 -4.21 8.90 -6.52
CA LEU A 272 -4.73 7.91 -5.59
C LEU A 272 -3.66 6.86 -5.23
N PHE A 273 -2.85 6.41 -6.19
CA PHE A 273 -1.70 5.53 -5.95
C PHE A 273 -0.68 6.15 -4.99
N GLN A 274 -0.41 7.44 -5.14
CA GLN A 274 0.54 8.16 -4.29
C GLN A 274 0.01 8.45 -2.88
N SER A 275 -1.31 8.55 -2.71
CA SER A 275 -1.95 8.86 -1.42
C SER A 275 -2.46 7.62 -0.67
N ASP A 276 -3.05 6.66 -1.38
CA ASP A 276 -3.78 5.51 -0.85
C ASP A 276 -3.82 4.38 -1.90
N ARG A 277 -2.76 3.58 -1.91
CA ARG A 277 -2.58 2.47 -2.86
C ARG A 277 -3.72 1.44 -2.74
N LYS A 278 -4.14 1.14 -1.52
CA LYS A 278 -5.19 0.15 -1.24
C LYS A 278 -6.50 0.55 -1.91
N ARG A 279 -6.93 1.80 -1.72
CA ARG A 279 -8.17 2.31 -2.32
C ARG A 279 -8.12 2.36 -3.85
N LEU A 280 -6.94 2.58 -4.44
CA LEU A 280 -6.79 2.45 -5.89
C LEU A 280 -7.04 1.01 -6.34
N TYR A 281 -6.39 0.03 -5.73
CA TYR A 281 -6.56 -1.37 -6.12
C TYR A 281 -7.98 -1.85 -5.92
N GLU A 282 -8.62 -1.48 -4.80
CA GLU A 282 -10.06 -1.73 -4.57
C GLU A 282 -10.95 -1.12 -5.69
N SER A 283 -10.64 0.11 -6.13
CA SER A 283 -11.38 0.76 -7.22
C SER A 283 -11.14 0.16 -8.61
N LEU A 284 -10.03 -0.57 -8.79
CA LEU A 284 -9.68 -1.26 -10.04
C LEU A 284 -10.27 -2.67 -10.09
N GLU A 285 -10.44 -3.31 -8.94
CA GLU A 285 -11.01 -4.65 -8.80
C GLU A 285 -12.53 -4.65 -8.77
N ARG A 286 -13.14 -3.58 -8.23
CA ARG A 286 -14.60 -3.41 -8.17
C ARG A 286 -14.99 -2.04 -8.74
N PRO A 287 -15.57 -1.94 -9.95
CA PRO A 287 -16.17 -0.68 -10.39
C PRO A 287 -17.33 -0.39 -9.44
N MET A 288 -17.23 0.69 -8.65
CA MET A 288 -18.18 1.13 -7.61
C MET A 288 -19.53 0.39 -7.65
N VAL A 289 -19.61 -0.75 -6.96
CA VAL A 289 -20.89 -1.22 -6.48
C VAL A 289 -21.15 -0.35 -5.27
N SER A 290 -21.94 0.70 -5.45
CA SER A 290 -22.68 1.27 -4.34
C SER A 290 -23.50 0.11 -3.77
N GLY A 291 -23.03 -0.48 -2.67
CA GLY A 291 -23.83 -1.44 -1.92
C GLY A 291 -25.16 -0.75 -1.62
N THR A 292 -26.23 -1.23 -2.25
CA THR A 292 -27.59 -0.68 -2.11
C THR A 292 -28.27 -1.16 -0.83
N GLY A 293 -27.56 -1.89 0.03
CA GLY A 293 -28.02 -2.19 1.38
C GLY A 293 -27.85 -0.96 2.27
N PRO A 294 -28.84 -0.61 3.12
CA PRO A 294 -28.60 0.36 4.19
C PRO A 294 -27.41 -0.13 5.02
N ALA A 295 -26.44 0.76 5.26
CA ALA A 295 -25.33 0.45 6.15
C ALA A 295 -25.90 -0.02 7.49
N PRO A 296 -25.45 -1.16 8.04
CA PRO A 296 -25.93 -1.61 9.34
C PRO A 296 -25.69 -0.49 10.35
N ASN A 297 -26.71 -0.23 11.18
CA ASN A 297 -26.65 0.81 12.19
C ASN A 297 -25.42 0.58 13.08
N GLN A 298 -24.65 1.65 13.31
CA GLN A 298 -23.41 1.61 14.07
C GLN A 298 -23.65 1.09 15.49
N ALA A 299 -24.77 1.48 16.11
CA ALA A 299 -25.14 1.02 17.45
C ALA A 299 -25.36 -0.50 17.48
N ASP A 300 -26.10 -1.03 16.51
CA ASP A 300 -26.42 -2.46 16.42
C ASP A 300 -25.18 -3.31 16.12
N THR A 301 -24.29 -2.79 15.27
CA THR A 301 -23.00 -3.43 14.97
C THR A 301 -22.11 -3.47 16.21
N VAL A 302 -21.99 -2.36 16.94
CA VAL A 302 -21.21 -2.29 18.18
C VAL A 302 -21.81 -3.21 19.24
N ALA A 303 -23.13 -3.24 19.41
CA ALA A 303 -23.80 -4.10 20.38
C ALA A 303 -23.55 -5.59 20.10
N PHE A 304 -23.66 -6.02 18.83
CA PHE A 304 -23.40 -7.39 18.41
C PHE A 304 -21.96 -7.83 18.73
N TRP A 305 -20.96 -7.03 18.35
CA TRP A 305 -19.56 -7.37 18.58
C TRP A 305 -19.14 -7.23 20.05
N ARG A 306 -19.75 -6.30 20.80
CA ARG A 306 -19.47 -6.12 22.22
C ARG A 306 -19.77 -7.40 23.02
N GLY A 307 -20.90 -8.05 22.78
CA GLY A 307 -21.23 -9.32 23.46
C GLY A 307 -20.25 -10.46 23.16
N LEU A 308 -19.61 -10.45 21.98
CA LEU A 308 -18.65 -11.48 21.58
C LEU A 308 -17.22 -11.23 22.09
N TRP A 309 -16.81 -9.97 22.22
CA TRP A 309 -15.39 -9.59 22.44
C TRP A 309 -15.14 -8.83 23.74
N SER A 310 -16.19 -8.32 24.41
CA SER A 310 -16.06 -7.48 25.60
C SER A 310 -16.41 -8.21 26.89
N GLU A 311 -16.91 -9.45 26.82
CA GLU A 311 -17.02 -10.30 28.00
C GLU A 311 -15.62 -10.86 28.32
N PRO A 312 -15.04 -10.53 29.48
CA PRO A 312 -13.77 -11.10 29.90
C PRO A 312 -13.96 -12.60 30.12
N VAL A 313 -13.42 -13.40 29.19
CA VAL A 313 -13.39 -14.85 29.34
C VAL A 313 -12.20 -15.19 30.24
N ASN A 314 -12.48 -15.66 31.45
CA ASN A 314 -11.45 -16.27 32.28
C ASN A 314 -11.05 -17.60 31.63
N HIS A 315 -9.96 -17.58 30.85
CA HIS A 315 -9.35 -18.81 30.37
C HIS A 315 -8.71 -19.52 31.56
N SER A 316 -9.17 -20.73 31.88
CA SER A 316 -8.40 -21.62 32.75
C SER A 316 -7.06 -21.88 32.08
N GLU A 317 -5.97 -21.60 32.79
CA GLU A 317 -4.62 -21.91 32.29
C GLU A 317 -4.58 -23.40 31.94
N GLY A 318 -4.42 -23.69 30.65
CA GLY A 318 -4.40 -25.08 30.18
C GLY A 318 -3.12 -25.77 30.66
N PRO A 319 -3.09 -27.10 30.80
CA PRO A 319 -1.91 -27.83 31.30
C PRO A 319 -0.61 -27.56 30.51
N TRP A 320 -0.73 -27.05 29.30
CA TRP A 320 0.41 -26.66 28.45
C TRP A 320 1.14 -25.40 28.95
N THR A 321 0.52 -24.52 29.75
CA THR A 321 1.22 -23.34 30.31
C THR A 321 2.28 -23.76 31.31
N GLU A 322 2.00 -24.75 32.17
CA GLU A 322 2.97 -25.35 33.09
C GLU A 322 4.11 -26.05 32.33
N VAL A 323 3.78 -26.76 31.25
CA VAL A 323 4.77 -27.40 30.38
C VAL A 323 5.69 -26.36 29.73
N VAL A 324 5.12 -25.29 29.17
CA VAL A 324 5.90 -24.19 28.57
C VAL A 324 6.71 -23.44 29.64
N ALA A 325 6.14 -23.20 30.83
CA ALA A 325 6.85 -22.58 31.95
C ALA A 325 8.04 -23.45 32.40
N SER A 326 7.89 -24.77 32.46
CA SER A 326 8.97 -25.70 32.80
C SER A 326 10.05 -25.77 31.72
N GLN A 327 9.67 -25.70 30.43
CA GLN A 327 10.61 -25.62 29.31
C GLN A 327 11.37 -24.29 29.29
N CYS A 328 10.71 -23.21 29.69
CA CYS A 328 11.30 -21.87 29.78
C CYS A 328 12.02 -21.60 31.11
N ALA A 329 11.95 -22.49 32.10
CA ALA A 329 12.54 -22.27 33.43
C ALA A 329 14.07 -22.13 33.41
N GLY A 330 14.74 -22.71 32.40
CA GLY A 330 16.17 -22.58 32.17
C GLY A 330 16.56 -21.42 31.24
N VAL A 331 15.60 -20.65 30.73
CA VAL A 331 15.86 -19.53 29.83
C VAL A 331 16.19 -18.31 30.67
N THR A 332 17.40 -17.79 30.50
CA THR A 332 17.83 -16.54 31.14
C THR A 332 16.87 -15.41 30.75
N PRO A 333 16.30 -14.67 31.72
CA PRO A 333 15.47 -13.51 31.43
C PRO A 333 16.20 -12.52 30.52
N MET A 334 15.47 -11.90 29.61
CA MET A 334 16.03 -10.81 28.80
C MET A 334 16.54 -9.71 29.72
N ASP A 335 17.74 -9.20 29.44
CA ASP A 335 18.31 -8.08 30.17
C ASP A 335 17.37 -6.86 30.13
N PRO A 336 17.38 -6.00 31.16
CA PRO A 336 16.56 -4.80 31.18
C PRO A 336 16.78 -3.96 29.92
N VAL A 337 15.69 -3.69 29.18
CA VAL A 337 15.76 -2.86 27.97
C VAL A 337 15.98 -1.41 28.40
N ILE A 338 17.18 -0.90 28.11
CA ILE A 338 17.54 0.50 28.28
C ILE A 338 17.40 1.16 26.92
N ILE A 339 16.62 2.22 26.86
CA ILE A 339 16.40 2.92 25.61
C ILE A 339 17.29 4.14 25.52
N THR A 340 18.01 4.25 24.40
CA THR A 340 18.89 5.37 24.11
C THR A 340 18.24 6.38 23.15
N PRO A 341 18.73 7.64 23.12
CA PRO A 341 18.36 8.62 22.09
C PRO A 341 18.60 8.13 20.66
N ASP A 342 19.63 7.32 20.43
CA ASP A 342 19.95 6.77 19.11
C ASP A 342 18.89 5.76 18.65
N ASP A 343 18.32 4.97 19.57
CA ASP A 343 17.23 4.04 19.26
C ASP A 343 16.00 4.79 18.74
N VAL A 344 15.63 5.88 19.44
CA VAL A 344 14.52 6.75 19.06
C VAL A 344 14.79 7.44 17.73
N ALA A 345 16.00 7.99 17.54
CA ALA A 345 16.38 8.66 16.30
C ALA A 345 16.35 7.70 15.10
N GLU A 346 16.87 6.48 15.26
CA GLU A 346 16.89 5.46 14.21
C GLU A 346 15.48 4.97 13.88
N ALA A 347 14.64 4.76 14.89
CA ALA A 347 13.24 4.37 14.69
C ALA A 347 12.46 5.45 13.92
N VAL A 348 12.59 6.72 14.32
CA VAL A 348 11.98 7.87 13.64
C VAL A 348 12.51 7.99 12.21
N ARG A 349 13.81 7.74 11.98
CA ARG A 349 14.42 7.78 10.64
C ARG A 349 13.84 6.72 9.72
N ARG A 350 13.67 5.47 10.18
CA ARG A 350 13.13 4.34 9.40
C ARG A 350 11.62 4.45 9.13
N ALA A 351 10.87 5.13 9.99
CA ALA A 351 9.43 5.25 9.88
C ALA A 351 8.95 5.94 8.57
N PRO A 352 7.96 5.43 7.81
CA PRO A 352 7.47 6.13 6.62
C PRO A 352 6.72 7.42 6.97
N ASN A 353 7.13 8.56 6.38
CA ASN A 353 6.56 9.90 6.70
C ASN A 353 5.02 9.95 6.72
N TRP A 354 4.36 9.23 5.82
CA TRP A 354 2.91 9.29 5.61
C TRP A 354 2.22 7.97 5.97
N LYS A 355 2.80 7.17 6.87
CA LYS A 355 2.09 6.03 7.47
C LYS A 355 0.80 6.53 8.10
N SER A 356 -0.29 5.76 7.99
CA SER A 356 -1.57 6.11 8.61
C SER A 356 -1.37 6.46 10.09
N PRO A 357 -1.92 7.59 10.57
CA PRO A 357 -1.76 7.99 11.95
C PRO A 357 -2.60 7.07 12.85
N GLY A 358 -2.29 7.03 14.14
CA GLY A 358 -3.09 6.33 15.13
C GLY A 358 -4.35 7.12 15.49
N LEU A 359 -4.91 6.82 16.67
CA LEU A 359 -5.99 7.60 17.26
C LEU A 359 -5.58 9.07 17.52
N ASP A 360 -4.28 9.31 17.67
CA ASP A 360 -3.65 10.63 17.81
C ASP A 360 -3.85 11.54 16.58
N GLY A 361 -4.10 10.98 15.39
CA GLY A 361 -4.17 11.75 14.15
C GLY A 361 -2.81 12.30 13.68
N LEU A 362 -1.70 11.88 14.30
CA LEU A 362 -0.35 12.41 14.02
C LEU A 362 0.45 11.47 13.10
N HIS A 363 0.90 12.00 11.97
CA HIS A 363 1.76 11.28 11.04
C HIS A 363 3.25 11.33 11.46
N HIS A 364 4.02 10.29 11.12
CA HIS A 364 5.47 10.22 11.39
C HIS A 364 6.30 11.36 10.80
N TYR A 365 5.79 12.02 9.76
CA TYR A 365 6.37 13.26 9.23
C TYR A 365 6.62 14.30 10.33
N TRP A 366 5.70 14.44 11.28
CA TRP A 366 5.80 15.43 12.35
C TRP A 366 6.86 15.05 13.39
N LEU A 367 6.91 13.78 13.78
CA LEU A 367 7.95 13.26 14.68
C LEU A 367 9.37 13.41 14.10
N LYS A 368 9.53 13.30 12.78
CA LYS A 368 10.80 13.59 12.09
C LYS A 368 11.14 15.07 12.05
N GLY A 369 10.11 15.92 11.99
CA GLY A 369 10.27 17.37 11.97
C GLY A 369 10.63 17.93 13.35
N PHE A 370 9.98 17.40 14.39
CA PHE A 370 10.11 17.84 15.77
C PHE A 370 11.19 17.09 16.54
N MET A 371 12.44 17.23 16.12
CA MET A 371 13.56 16.44 16.67
C MET A 371 13.76 16.62 18.18
N VAL A 372 13.39 17.79 18.73
CA VAL A 372 13.51 18.09 20.16
C VAL A 372 12.67 17.18 21.05
N CYS A 373 11.63 16.51 20.51
CA CYS A 373 10.82 15.58 21.30
C CYS A 373 11.50 14.24 21.53
N HIS A 374 12.56 13.91 20.79
CA HIS A 374 13.19 12.59 20.85
C HIS A 374 13.76 12.30 22.25
N SER A 375 14.42 13.28 22.88
CA SER A 375 14.96 13.14 24.25
C SER A 375 13.85 12.92 25.29
N VAL A 376 12.73 13.64 25.16
CA VAL A 376 11.57 13.50 26.06
C VAL A 376 10.89 12.15 25.89
N LEU A 377 10.75 11.68 24.65
CA LEU A 377 10.18 10.37 24.35
C LEU A 377 11.03 9.23 24.93
N VAL A 378 12.37 9.31 24.86
CA VAL A 378 13.27 8.33 25.50
C VAL A 378 12.97 8.22 26.99
N ARG A 379 12.96 9.36 27.70
CA ARG A 379 12.70 9.41 29.15
C ARG A 379 11.35 8.81 29.50
N GLN A 380 10.29 9.28 28.86
CA GLN A 380 8.92 8.91 29.22
C GLN A 380 8.58 7.46 28.87
N VAL A 381 9.17 6.90 27.81
CA VAL A 381 8.94 5.47 27.53
C VAL A 381 9.81 4.56 28.38
N GLN A 382 11.04 4.96 28.72
CA GLN A 382 11.80 4.21 29.72
C GLN A 382 11.04 4.16 31.06
N GLU A 383 10.41 5.27 31.45
CA GLU A 383 9.56 5.33 32.62
C GLU A 383 8.33 4.39 32.50
N ALA A 384 7.66 4.38 31.35
CA ALA A 384 6.55 3.45 31.08
C ALA A 384 6.98 1.97 31.12
N LEU A 385 8.16 1.63 30.60
CA LEU A 385 8.72 0.28 30.68
C LEU A 385 9.03 -0.11 32.12
N ASN A 386 9.63 0.80 32.90
CA ASN A 386 9.95 0.56 34.30
C ASN A 386 8.68 0.35 35.15
N GLN A 387 7.63 1.13 34.89
CA GLN A 387 6.33 1.02 35.56
C GLN A 387 5.47 -0.14 35.02
N LYS A 388 5.87 -0.78 33.92
CA LYS A 388 5.12 -1.83 33.22
C LYS A 388 3.69 -1.42 32.85
N SER A 389 3.49 -0.13 32.56
CA SER A 389 2.18 0.44 32.27
C SER A 389 2.30 1.43 31.12
N LEU A 390 1.39 1.35 30.16
CA LEU A 390 1.33 2.24 28.99
C LEU A 390 -0.05 2.89 28.89
N PRO A 391 -0.14 4.18 28.51
CA PRO A 391 -1.43 4.83 28.35
C PRO A 391 -2.30 4.17 27.27
N SER A 392 -3.61 4.21 27.47
CA SER A 392 -4.60 3.61 26.56
C SER A 392 -4.45 4.11 25.11
N LEU A 393 -4.06 5.37 24.91
CA LEU A 393 -3.74 5.95 23.60
C LEU A 393 -2.71 5.11 22.81
N PHE A 394 -1.74 4.52 23.50
CA PHE A 394 -0.68 3.72 22.88
C PHE A 394 -1.01 2.23 22.80
N THR A 395 -2.07 1.79 23.48
CA THR A 395 -2.51 0.38 23.54
C THR A 395 -3.83 0.11 22.81
N THR A 396 -4.50 1.14 22.30
CA THR A 396 -5.77 1.05 21.57
C THR A 396 -5.60 1.35 20.08
N GLY A 397 -6.49 0.81 19.25
CA GLY A 397 -6.36 0.81 17.79
C GLY A 397 -7.67 0.79 17.01
N ILE A 398 -7.64 1.27 15.77
CA ILE A 398 -8.83 1.34 14.91
C ILE A 398 -8.95 0.10 14.02
N THR A 399 -9.63 -0.94 14.49
CA THR A 399 -9.90 -2.12 13.67
C THR A 399 -10.97 -1.82 12.62
N HIS A 400 -10.62 -1.92 11.34
CA HIS A 400 -11.59 -1.82 10.24
C HIS A 400 -12.19 -3.19 9.94
N LEU A 401 -13.48 -3.38 10.27
CA LEU A 401 -14.22 -4.58 9.90
C LEU A 401 -14.68 -4.47 8.44
N VAL A 402 -14.25 -5.41 7.60
CA VAL A 402 -14.65 -5.49 6.19
C VAL A 402 -15.74 -6.54 6.06
N PRO A 403 -16.98 -6.18 5.65
CA PRO A 403 -18.06 -7.15 5.45
C PRO A 403 -17.67 -8.24 4.46
N LYS A 404 -18.03 -9.49 4.80
CA LYS A 404 -17.97 -10.59 3.85
C LYS A 404 -19.29 -10.61 3.07
N ASP A 405 -19.28 -10.18 1.80
CA ASP A 405 -20.43 -10.33 0.90
C ASP A 405 -20.82 -11.82 0.78
N GLN A 406 -22.12 -12.12 0.65
CA GLN A 406 -22.69 -13.49 0.56
C GLN A 406 -22.20 -14.33 -0.65
N VAL A 407 -21.37 -13.78 -1.54
CA VAL A 407 -20.69 -14.55 -2.59
C VAL A 407 -19.31 -15.08 -2.11
N LYS A 408 -18.92 -14.81 -0.86
CA LYS A 408 -17.65 -15.25 -0.25
C LYS A 408 -17.75 -16.58 0.52
N GLU A 409 -18.80 -17.37 0.35
CA GLU A 409 -19.01 -18.57 1.19
C GLU A 409 -18.07 -19.76 0.90
N ILE A 410 -17.15 -19.68 -0.08
CA ILE A 410 -16.17 -20.75 -0.33
C ILE A 410 -14.73 -20.36 0.01
N LEU A 411 -14.44 -19.09 0.33
CA LEU A 411 -13.07 -18.67 0.64
C LEU A 411 -13.04 -17.66 1.79
N PHE A 412 -12.24 -18.00 2.80
CA PHE A 412 -11.83 -17.24 3.99
C PHE A 412 -12.63 -17.48 5.28
N TRP A 413 -12.20 -18.50 6.04
CA TRP A 413 -11.90 -18.30 7.46
C TRP A 413 -10.53 -17.62 7.57
N ASN A 414 -10.51 -16.30 7.48
CA ASN A 414 -9.65 -15.49 8.34
C ASN A 414 -10.56 -14.38 8.85
N SER A 415 -10.80 -14.39 10.15
CA SER A 415 -11.08 -13.16 10.86
C SER A 415 -9.82 -12.31 10.71
N VAL A 416 -9.88 -11.25 9.92
CA VAL A 416 -8.80 -10.26 9.92
C VAL A 416 -8.99 -9.46 11.20
N ILE A 417 -8.31 -9.89 12.26
CA ILE A 417 -8.01 -8.98 13.37
C ILE A 417 -6.94 -8.03 12.82
N VAL A 418 -7.35 -6.89 12.28
CA VAL A 418 -6.42 -5.78 12.07
C VAL A 418 -6.24 -5.08 13.42
N PHE A 419 -5.24 -5.47 14.20
CA PHE A 419 -4.75 -4.59 15.25
C PHE A 419 -4.13 -3.36 14.57
N ASN A 420 -4.91 -2.29 14.40
CA ASN A 420 -4.42 -0.95 14.08
C ASN A 420 -4.13 -0.14 15.37
N GLY A 421 -3.80 -0.82 16.46
CA GLY A 421 -3.29 -0.21 17.68
C GLY A 421 -1.84 -0.63 17.82
N PHE A 422 -1.00 0.22 18.39
CA PHE A 422 0.43 0.00 18.66
C PHE A 422 1.45 0.51 17.62
N SER A 423 1.16 1.52 16.79
CA SER A 423 2.14 1.94 15.77
C SER A 423 3.00 3.18 16.07
N ASN A 424 2.65 4.07 17.00
CA ASN A 424 3.28 5.40 16.99
C ASN A 424 4.33 5.67 18.07
N ILE A 425 4.25 5.02 19.24
CA ILE A 425 5.30 5.11 20.26
C ILE A 425 5.96 3.75 20.53
N LEU A 426 5.24 2.63 20.56
CA LEU A 426 5.87 1.31 20.78
C LEU A 426 6.76 0.82 19.61
N ASN A 427 6.57 1.36 18.39
CA ASN A 427 7.53 1.15 17.29
C ASN A 427 8.85 1.92 17.47
N LEU A 428 8.95 2.85 18.45
CA LEU A 428 10.21 3.52 18.79
C LEU A 428 11.11 2.68 19.71
N PHE A 429 10.58 1.66 20.39
CA PHE A 429 11.28 0.97 21.48
C PHE A 429 11.57 -0.50 21.21
N ASN A 430 11.47 -0.87 19.93
CA ASN A 430 12.11 -2.04 19.38
C ASN A 430 12.03 -3.33 20.20
N MET A 431 10.82 -3.75 20.58
CA MET A 431 10.53 -5.18 20.72
C MET A 431 10.41 -5.89 19.34
N ASN A 432 11.06 -5.33 18.31
CA ASN A 432 11.43 -6.06 17.10
C ASN A 432 12.94 -6.40 17.10
N ASN A 433 13.76 -5.84 18.00
CA ASN A 433 15.20 -6.09 18.03
C ASN A 433 15.57 -7.44 18.63
N PHE A 434 14.73 -8.12 19.43
CA PHE A 434 15.06 -9.48 19.84
C PHE A 434 14.96 -10.47 18.66
N ILE A 435 13.97 -10.29 17.78
CA ILE A 435 13.76 -11.14 16.60
C ILE A 435 14.66 -10.71 15.43
N THR A 436 14.94 -9.41 15.26
CA THR A 436 15.80 -8.90 14.18
C THR A 436 17.29 -8.89 14.52
N THR A 437 17.71 -8.82 15.78
CA THR A 437 19.13 -8.92 16.16
C THR A 437 19.61 -10.38 16.11
N LEU A 438 18.74 -11.37 16.36
CA LEU A 438 19.06 -12.78 16.13
C LEU A 438 19.23 -13.09 14.62
N PHE A 439 18.48 -12.40 13.75
CA PHE A 439 18.59 -12.54 12.29
C PHE A 439 19.70 -11.68 11.67
N SER A 440 20.04 -10.53 12.25
CA SER A 440 21.07 -9.62 11.71
C SER A 440 22.49 -10.03 12.10
N TYR A 441 22.68 -10.75 13.22
CA TYR A 441 24.00 -11.24 13.64
C TYR A 441 24.48 -12.46 12.81
N ILE A 442 23.56 -13.19 12.17
CA ILE A 442 23.88 -14.33 11.30
C ILE A 442 24.16 -13.88 9.85
N VAL A 443 23.66 -12.72 9.43
CA VAL A 443 23.82 -12.22 8.05
C VAL A 443 25.04 -11.30 7.88
N LEU A 444 25.65 -10.82 8.97
CA LEU A 444 26.78 -9.87 8.91
C LEU A 444 28.16 -10.46 9.26
N ILE A 445 28.40 -11.72 8.93
CA ILE A 445 29.77 -12.21 8.72
C ILE A 445 29.93 -12.51 7.22
N LYS A 446 30.68 -11.61 6.56
CA LYS A 446 31.16 -11.66 5.17
C LYS A 446 30.23 -11.13 4.07
N ALA A 447 29.85 -9.87 4.18
CA ALA A 447 29.97 -9.00 3.02
C ALA A 447 31.17 -8.07 3.25
N ALA A 448 32.31 -8.38 2.63
CA ALA A 448 33.43 -7.45 2.52
C ALA A 448 33.86 -7.36 1.05
N GLN A 449 33.79 -6.12 0.55
CA GLN A 449 34.49 -5.51 -0.60
C GLN A 449 33.80 -5.60 -1.99
N GLN A 450 33.19 -4.48 -2.45
CA GLN A 450 33.69 -3.47 -3.43
C GLN A 450 33.46 -3.91 -4.91
N GLN A 451 33.02 -3.15 -5.92
CA GLN A 451 32.69 -1.73 -6.24
C GLN A 451 31.83 -1.75 -7.54
N PRO A 452 31.21 -0.63 -8.01
CA PRO A 452 30.18 -0.62 -9.03
C PRO A 452 30.73 -0.44 -10.46
N VAL A 453 30.12 -1.11 -11.45
CA VAL A 453 30.37 -0.83 -12.88
C VAL A 453 29.19 -0.08 -13.48
N ASN A 454 29.48 1.10 -14.03
CA ASN A 454 28.58 1.99 -14.74
C ASN A 454 28.15 1.36 -16.08
N ILE A 455 26.92 0.85 -16.17
CA ILE A 455 26.31 0.30 -17.41
C ILE A 455 25.58 1.40 -18.23
N LEU A 456 25.75 2.67 -17.87
CA LEU A 456 25.01 3.79 -18.48
C LEU A 456 25.54 4.25 -19.84
N GLU A 457 26.58 3.63 -20.42
CA GLU A 457 27.12 4.01 -21.73
C GLU A 457 26.93 2.99 -22.87
N THR A 458 26.34 1.82 -22.63
CA THR A 458 26.13 0.81 -23.71
C THR A 458 24.67 0.63 -24.14
N ILE A 459 23.78 1.53 -23.72
CA ILE A 459 22.38 1.61 -24.22
C ILE A 459 22.13 3.00 -24.81
N GLY A 460 23.13 3.53 -25.51
CA GLY A 460 23.01 4.72 -26.33
C GLY A 460 22.64 4.33 -27.75
N GLN A 461 21.55 4.93 -28.26
CA GLN A 461 21.12 4.98 -29.67
C GLN A 461 20.21 3.84 -30.13
N GLY A 462 18.93 3.89 -29.73
CA GLY A 462 17.90 3.08 -30.39
C GLY A 462 16.45 3.28 -29.95
N LEU A 463 16.15 3.72 -28.71
CA LEU A 463 14.76 3.68 -28.20
C LEU A 463 14.44 4.79 -27.18
N GLN A 464 14.62 6.05 -27.54
CA GLN A 464 14.45 7.17 -26.58
C GLN A 464 13.05 7.82 -26.54
N LYS A 465 11.96 7.18 -26.99
CA LYS A 465 10.63 7.84 -26.97
C LYS A 465 9.42 7.12 -26.38
N GLU A 466 9.50 5.88 -25.86
CA GLU A 466 8.29 5.20 -25.34
C GLU A 466 8.42 4.40 -24.03
N ILE A 467 9.43 4.61 -23.19
CA ILE A 467 9.48 3.94 -21.88
C ILE A 467 9.76 4.92 -20.73
N SER A 468 8.69 5.31 -20.04
CA SER A 468 8.71 5.87 -18.69
C SER A 468 7.31 5.63 -18.11
N PRO A 469 7.08 4.47 -17.47
CA PRO A 469 7.47 4.31 -16.07
C PRO A 469 7.76 2.84 -15.67
N ILE A 470 9.03 2.40 -15.66
CA ILE A 470 9.39 1.15 -14.96
C ILE A 470 10.74 1.36 -14.28
N LYS A 471 10.68 1.85 -13.04
CA LYS A 471 11.76 1.78 -12.03
C LYS A 471 11.11 1.45 -10.67
N GLN A 472 10.33 0.38 -10.66
CA GLN A 472 9.91 -0.32 -9.44
C GLN A 472 10.35 -1.79 -9.57
N PRO A 473 10.74 -2.46 -8.48
CA PRO A 473 11.25 -3.82 -8.53
C PRO A 473 10.19 -4.73 -9.17
N ILE A 474 10.65 -5.52 -10.14
CA ILE A 474 9.84 -6.41 -10.99
C ILE A 474 9.01 -7.38 -10.11
N ASP A 475 9.51 -7.70 -8.92
CA ASP A 475 8.94 -8.69 -7.99
C ASP A 475 7.61 -8.24 -7.35
N GLU A 476 7.43 -6.95 -7.04
CA GLU A 476 6.15 -6.43 -6.47
C GLU A 476 5.02 -6.41 -7.51
N THR A 477 5.38 -6.21 -8.78
CA THR A 477 4.40 -6.17 -9.89
C THR A 477 3.92 -7.58 -10.25
N ILE A 478 4.77 -8.59 -10.07
CA ILE A 478 4.45 -9.99 -10.37
C ILE A 478 3.52 -10.59 -9.31
N ALA A 479 3.78 -10.33 -8.02
CA ALA A 479 2.93 -10.80 -6.92
C ALA A 479 1.49 -10.22 -7.00
N ALA A 480 1.33 -9.03 -7.57
CA ALA A 480 0.03 -8.35 -7.72
C ALA A 480 -0.81 -8.84 -8.93
N ILE A 481 -0.24 -9.63 -9.85
CA ILE A 481 -0.98 -10.16 -11.01
C ILE A 481 -1.60 -11.51 -10.62
N GLY A 482 -2.88 -11.47 -10.21
CA GLY A 482 -3.67 -12.69 -10.03
C GLY A 482 -3.63 -13.61 -11.27
N SER A 483 -3.67 -14.93 -11.05
CA SER A 483 -3.49 -15.96 -12.09
C SER A 483 -4.43 -15.83 -13.29
N GLU A 484 -5.68 -15.41 -13.11
CA GLU A 484 -6.62 -15.14 -14.22
C GLU A 484 -6.16 -13.98 -15.13
N LYS A 485 -5.53 -12.95 -14.55
CA LYS A 485 -4.94 -11.84 -15.31
C LYS A 485 -3.65 -12.29 -16.00
N CYS A 486 -2.92 -13.24 -15.43
CA CYS A 486 -1.67 -13.74 -15.98
C CYS A 486 -1.86 -14.34 -17.40
N ALA A 487 -2.92 -15.11 -17.64
CA ALA A 487 -3.20 -15.66 -18.97
C ALA A 487 -3.41 -14.57 -20.05
N ASN A 488 -4.17 -13.52 -19.72
CA ASN A 488 -4.41 -12.41 -20.64
C ASN A 488 -3.15 -11.56 -20.87
N VAL A 489 -2.36 -11.31 -19.82
CA VAL A 489 -1.10 -10.55 -19.94
C VAL A 489 -0.08 -11.33 -20.77
N LYS A 490 0.01 -12.66 -20.59
CA LYS A 490 0.86 -13.52 -21.43
C LYS A 490 0.49 -13.42 -22.90
N LYS A 491 -0.81 -13.40 -23.23
CA LYS A 491 -1.30 -13.25 -24.62
C LYS A 491 -0.89 -11.92 -25.25
N ILE A 492 -1.00 -10.82 -24.49
CA ILE A 492 -0.60 -9.48 -24.94
C ILE A 492 0.91 -9.39 -25.17
N LEU A 493 1.71 -9.99 -24.29
CA LEU A 493 3.16 -9.99 -24.37
C LEU A 493 3.71 -11.01 -25.39
N GLY A 494 2.86 -11.83 -26.01
CA GLY A 494 3.27 -12.86 -26.97
C GLY A 494 4.04 -14.01 -26.31
N VAL A 495 3.79 -14.28 -25.03
CA VAL A 495 4.47 -15.32 -24.24
C VAL A 495 3.48 -16.32 -23.63
N ALA A 496 2.24 -16.37 -24.13
CA ALA A 496 1.29 -17.43 -23.81
C ALA A 496 1.74 -18.76 -24.42
N TYR A 497 1.36 -19.86 -23.78
CA TYR A 497 1.81 -21.19 -24.19
C TYR A 497 1.40 -21.49 -25.64
N GLU A 498 0.17 -21.15 -26.02
CA GLU A 498 -0.39 -21.39 -27.35
C GLU A 498 0.26 -20.52 -28.45
N GLN A 499 0.97 -19.44 -28.07
CA GLN A 499 1.71 -18.59 -28.99
C GLN A 499 3.16 -19.03 -29.16
N LEU A 500 3.66 -19.88 -28.25
CA LEU A 500 5.03 -20.38 -28.26
C LEU A 500 5.12 -21.80 -28.80
N GLU A 501 4.16 -22.68 -28.45
CA GLU A 501 4.13 -24.07 -28.92
C GLU A 501 4.04 -24.13 -30.45
N GLY A 502 4.94 -24.88 -31.09
CA GLY A 502 5.03 -25.05 -32.54
C GLY A 502 5.46 -23.81 -33.35
N VAL A 503 5.67 -22.65 -32.71
CA VAL A 503 6.02 -21.39 -33.41
C VAL A 503 7.34 -20.82 -32.91
N ARG A 504 7.51 -20.71 -31.58
CA ARG A 504 8.66 -20.05 -30.96
C ARG A 504 9.01 -20.70 -29.62
N GLU A 505 9.19 -22.01 -29.65
CA GLU A 505 9.52 -22.81 -28.46
C GLU A 505 10.88 -22.42 -27.87
N PRO A 506 11.06 -22.53 -26.55
CA PRO A 506 12.37 -22.37 -25.93
C PRO A 506 13.35 -23.42 -26.44
N ASP A 507 14.63 -23.06 -26.57
CA ASP A 507 15.68 -24.05 -26.82
C ASP A 507 15.91 -24.90 -25.57
N LEU A 508 15.28 -26.07 -25.53
CA LEU A 508 15.38 -27.01 -24.42
C LEU A 508 16.73 -27.75 -24.40
N ASN A 509 17.54 -27.65 -25.45
CA ASN A 509 18.92 -28.15 -25.42
C ASN A 509 19.85 -27.24 -24.60
N ALA A 510 19.38 -26.05 -24.19
CA ALA A 510 20.11 -25.20 -23.24
C ALA A 510 20.02 -25.68 -21.78
N LEU A 511 19.23 -26.73 -21.51
CA LEU A 511 19.12 -27.31 -20.17
C LEU A 511 20.30 -28.25 -19.90
N THR A 512 20.81 -28.20 -18.68
CA THR A 512 21.87 -29.11 -18.23
C THR A 512 21.46 -29.84 -16.95
N VAL A 513 22.08 -30.99 -16.71
CA VAL A 513 21.92 -31.78 -15.48
C VAL A 513 23.27 -31.84 -14.80
N MET A 514 23.36 -31.26 -13.62
CA MET A 514 24.50 -31.40 -12.73
C MET A 514 24.35 -32.66 -11.90
N VAL A 515 25.32 -33.54 -11.94
CA VAL A 515 25.41 -34.80 -11.20
C VAL A 515 26.46 -34.62 -10.11
N LYS A 516 26.02 -34.59 -8.84
CA LYS A 516 26.87 -34.43 -7.67
C LYS A 516 27.00 -35.76 -6.91
N THR A 517 28.24 -36.17 -6.72
CA THR A 517 28.63 -37.35 -5.92
C THR A 517 29.60 -36.91 -4.82
N ARG A 518 30.01 -37.82 -3.94
CA ARG A 518 31.06 -37.52 -2.95
C ARG A 518 32.43 -37.24 -3.58
N ALA A 519 32.68 -37.70 -4.81
CA ALA A 519 33.99 -37.61 -5.46
C ALA A 519 34.08 -36.50 -6.51
N SER A 520 32.97 -36.16 -7.17
CA SER A 520 32.97 -35.23 -8.30
C SER A 520 31.61 -34.57 -8.55
N ASN A 521 31.66 -33.41 -9.21
CA ASN A 521 30.52 -32.72 -9.81
C ASN A 521 30.69 -32.69 -11.33
N LEU A 522 29.77 -33.29 -12.06
CA LEU A 522 29.79 -33.35 -13.53
C LEU A 522 28.53 -32.72 -14.10
N THR A 523 28.63 -31.99 -15.20
CA THR A 523 27.47 -31.35 -15.83
C THR A 523 27.32 -31.88 -17.25
N TYR A 524 26.12 -32.35 -17.57
CA TYR A 524 25.78 -32.88 -18.89
C TYR A 524 24.68 -32.06 -19.53
N ASN A 525 24.66 -32.01 -20.86
CA ASN A 525 23.47 -31.57 -21.56
C ASN A 525 22.31 -32.53 -21.23
N ILE A 526 21.10 -32.00 -21.01
CA ILE A 526 19.95 -32.83 -20.64
C ILE A 526 19.66 -33.94 -21.66
N SER A 527 19.92 -33.69 -22.95
CA SER A 527 19.68 -34.65 -24.03
C SER A 527 20.69 -35.79 -24.04
N GLU A 528 21.90 -35.57 -23.52
CA GLU A 528 22.96 -36.59 -23.43
C GLU A 528 23.00 -37.27 -22.06
N ALA A 529 22.42 -36.62 -21.03
CA ALA A 529 22.47 -37.07 -19.64
C ALA A 529 21.97 -38.51 -19.46
N VAL A 530 20.94 -38.94 -20.22
CA VAL A 530 20.40 -40.30 -20.14
C VAL A 530 21.49 -41.34 -20.40
N ASP A 531 22.23 -41.20 -21.49
CA ASP A 531 23.22 -42.20 -21.89
C ASP A 531 24.40 -42.21 -20.92
N TYR A 532 24.91 -41.06 -20.53
CA TYR A 532 26.01 -40.97 -19.57
C TYR A 532 25.64 -41.50 -18.19
N ILE A 533 24.45 -41.15 -17.68
CA ILE A 533 23.99 -41.62 -16.36
C ILE A 533 23.77 -43.13 -16.39
N THR A 534 23.03 -43.64 -17.38
CA THR A 534 22.66 -45.06 -17.42
C THR A 534 23.83 -46.00 -17.74
N GLN A 535 24.89 -45.50 -18.38
CA GLN A 535 26.11 -46.28 -18.67
C GLN A 535 27.20 -46.14 -17.59
N ALA A 536 27.03 -45.22 -16.63
CA ALA A 536 28.00 -45.04 -15.56
C ALA A 536 28.07 -46.32 -14.69
N ARG A 537 29.28 -46.81 -14.41
CA ARG A 537 29.48 -48.01 -13.55
C ARG A 537 28.90 -47.84 -12.14
N SER A 538 28.76 -46.60 -11.68
CA SER A 538 28.19 -46.25 -10.37
C SER A 538 26.67 -46.14 -10.38
N TYR A 539 26.01 -46.31 -11.54
CA TYR A 539 24.56 -46.22 -11.66
C TYR A 539 23.91 -47.59 -11.43
N ASP A 540 23.00 -47.63 -10.46
CA ASP A 540 22.15 -48.79 -10.18
C ASP A 540 20.69 -48.41 -10.47
N PRO A 541 20.01 -49.06 -11.44
CA PRO A 541 18.61 -48.79 -11.79
C PRO A 541 17.61 -49.01 -10.64
N GLY A 542 17.99 -49.75 -9.59
CA GLY A 542 17.19 -50.01 -8.40
C GLY A 542 17.48 -49.06 -7.23
N HIS A 543 18.54 -48.24 -7.31
CA HIS A 543 18.84 -47.25 -6.29
C HIS A 543 18.03 -45.96 -6.46
N LYS A 544 17.86 -45.24 -5.34
CA LYS A 544 17.10 -44.00 -5.30
C LYS A 544 17.75 -42.92 -6.18
N LEU A 545 16.96 -42.35 -7.09
CA LEU A 545 17.40 -41.28 -7.98
C LEU A 545 16.82 -39.94 -7.49
N ILE A 546 17.67 -39.08 -6.92
CA ILE A 546 17.24 -37.80 -6.35
C ILE A 546 17.56 -36.67 -7.32
N ILE A 547 16.54 -35.90 -7.70
CA ILE A 547 16.64 -34.82 -8.68
C ILE A 547 16.08 -33.52 -8.09
N PHE A 548 16.94 -32.54 -7.87
CA PHE A 548 16.56 -31.19 -7.47
C PHE A 548 16.23 -30.30 -8.68
N VAL A 549 15.17 -29.51 -8.57
CA VAL A 549 14.75 -28.56 -9.61
C VAL A 549 14.55 -27.19 -8.97
N HIS A 550 15.36 -26.22 -9.38
CA HIS A 550 15.38 -24.89 -8.80
C HIS A 550 14.22 -23.99 -9.29
N GLY A 551 14.06 -22.84 -8.62
CA GLY A 551 13.01 -21.86 -8.88
C GLY A 551 13.44 -20.71 -9.81
N PHE A 552 12.61 -19.67 -9.87
CA PHE A 552 12.90 -18.43 -10.61
C PHE A 552 14.19 -17.78 -10.09
N THR A 553 15.06 -17.30 -10.99
CA THR A 553 16.37 -16.65 -10.69
C THR A 553 17.45 -17.50 -10.00
N ASP A 554 17.11 -18.70 -9.52
CA ASP A 554 18.04 -19.63 -8.86
C ASP A 554 18.86 -20.44 -9.88
N ASP A 555 19.88 -21.17 -9.40
CA ASP A 555 20.66 -22.14 -10.18
C ASP A 555 21.40 -23.16 -9.27
N PRO A 556 21.90 -24.28 -9.82
CA PRO A 556 22.54 -25.32 -9.01
C PRO A 556 23.85 -24.93 -8.33
N THR A 557 24.43 -23.76 -8.60
CA THR A 557 25.64 -23.29 -7.89
C THR A 557 25.32 -22.64 -6.54
N LYS A 558 24.02 -22.43 -6.25
CA LYS A 558 23.54 -21.78 -5.03
C LYS A 558 23.40 -22.74 -3.86
N GLU A 559 23.31 -22.17 -2.66
CA GLU A 559 23.16 -22.90 -1.39
C GLU A 559 21.94 -23.83 -1.37
N SER A 560 20.88 -23.51 -2.13
CA SER A 560 19.67 -24.34 -2.22
C SER A 560 19.99 -25.78 -2.63
N PHE A 561 20.73 -25.97 -3.73
CA PHE A 561 21.15 -27.29 -4.16
C PHE A 561 22.31 -27.84 -3.31
N LEU A 562 23.26 -26.99 -2.91
CA LEU A 562 24.42 -27.44 -2.12
C LEU A 562 23.99 -28.08 -0.80
N ASN A 563 23.10 -27.42 -0.04
CA ASN A 563 22.63 -27.92 1.25
C ASN A 563 21.81 -29.21 1.10
N ILE A 564 20.93 -29.28 0.09
CA ILE A 564 20.12 -30.48 -0.17
C ILE A 564 21.01 -31.65 -0.58
N SER A 565 21.92 -31.42 -1.53
CA SER A 565 22.83 -32.47 -2.01
C SER A 565 23.73 -33.00 -0.89
N GLU A 566 24.28 -32.13 -0.05
CA GLU A 566 25.11 -32.54 1.09
C GLU A 566 24.31 -33.31 2.14
N ALA A 567 23.08 -32.89 2.45
CA ALA A 567 22.23 -33.61 3.37
C ALA A 567 21.98 -35.05 2.91
N PHE A 568 21.64 -35.26 1.63
CA PHE A 568 21.45 -36.61 1.09
C PHE A 568 22.74 -37.42 1.03
N LEU A 569 23.84 -36.84 0.52
CA LEU A 569 25.13 -37.53 0.44
C LEU A 569 25.65 -37.91 1.84
N SER A 570 25.39 -37.11 2.87
CA SER A 570 25.77 -37.42 4.26
C SER A 570 25.01 -38.62 4.83
N LYS A 571 23.77 -38.86 4.36
CA LYS A 571 22.92 -39.98 4.77
C LYS A 571 23.21 -41.29 4.01
N GLY A 572 24.20 -41.28 3.11
CA GLY A 572 24.64 -42.47 2.38
C GLY A 572 24.11 -42.56 0.96
N GLU A 573 23.36 -41.56 0.48
CA GLU A 573 23.00 -41.49 -0.94
C GLU A 573 24.24 -41.32 -1.80
N VAL A 574 24.24 -41.97 -2.95
CA VAL A 574 25.45 -42.10 -3.79
C VAL A 574 25.54 -40.96 -4.82
N CYS A 575 24.38 -40.41 -5.20
CA CYS A 575 24.27 -39.43 -6.27
C CYS A 575 23.04 -38.53 -6.07
N VAL A 576 23.23 -37.21 -6.24
CA VAL A 576 22.14 -36.22 -6.25
C VAL A 576 22.29 -35.37 -7.51
N MET A 577 21.21 -35.22 -8.27
CA MET A 577 21.21 -34.45 -9.51
C MET A 577 20.50 -33.12 -9.33
N ALA A 578 20.87 -32.12 -10.14
CA ALA A 578 20.12 -30.87 -10.28
C ALA A 578 19.88 -30.54 -11.75
N LEU A 579 18.64 -30.19 -12.08
CA LEU A 579 18.31 -29.57 -13.35
C LEU A 579 18.72 -28.09 -13.31
N ASP A 580 19.62 -27.66 -14.18
CA ASP A 580 19.89 -26.25 -14.43
C ASP A 580 19.02 -25.73 -15.58
N GLY A 581 18.00 -24.94 -15.20
CA GLY A 581 17.12 -24.21 -16.10
C GLY A 581 17.39 -22.71 -16.15
N SER A 582 18.47 -22.23 -15.53
CA SER A 582 18.72 -20.81 -15.30
C SER A 582 18.77 -19.98 -16.59
N SER A 583 19.23 -20.57 -17.70
CA SER A 583 19.20 -19.95 -19.04
C SER A 583 17.78 -19.58 -19.50
N LEU A 584 16.76 -20.33 -19.06
CA LEU A 584 15.37 -20.19 -19.49
C LEU A 584 14.50 -19.41 -18.48
N ILE A 585 14.71 -19.61 -17.17
CA ILE A 585 13.82 -19.11 -16.11
C ILE A 585 14.39 -17.98 -15.23
N ARG A 586 15.40 -17.24 -15.70
CA ARG A 586 16.06 -16.16 -14.93
C ARG A 586 15.54 -14.74 -15.20
N TRP A 587 15.00 -14.46 -16.39
CA TRP A 587 14.84 -13.08 -16.87
C TRP A 587 13.44 -12.48 -16.72
N LEU A 588 12.42 -13.15 -17.25
CA LEU A 588 11.05 -12.63 -17.27
C LEU A 588 10.12 -13.67 -16.66
N TYR A 589 9.54 -13.37 -15.49
CA TYR A 589 8.71 -14.32 -14.75
C TYR A 589 7.50 -14.82 -15.55
N LEU A 590 6.78 -13.93 -16.24
CA LEU A 590 5.64 -14.31 -17.08
C LEU A 590 6.04 -15.28 -18.20
N ARG A 591 7.22 -15.13 -18.78
CA ARG A 591 7.76 -16.09 -19.75
C ARG A 591 8.21 -17.38 -19.06
N SER A 592 8.89 -17.26 -17.92
CA SER A 592 9.42 -18.38 -17.14
C SER A 592 8.31 -19.33 -16.70
N THR A 593 7.18 -18.80 -16.21
CA THR A 593 5.99 -19.59 -15.85
C THR A 593 5.38 -20.33 -17.04
N THR A 594 5.56 -19.84 -18.28
CA THR A 594 5.16 -20.57 -19.50
C THR A 594 6.19 -21.66 -19.85
N TYR A 595 7.49 -21.36 -19.70
CA TYR A 595 8.59 -22.30 -19.96
C TYR A 595 8.60 -23.51 -19.03
N VAL A 596 8.11 -23.37 -17.80
CA VAL A 596 7.92 -24.47 -16.84
C VAL A 596 7.27 -25.72 -17.49
N ARG A 597 6.26 -25.53 -18.34
CA ARG A 597 5.57 -26.64 -19.03
C ARG A 597 6.45 -27.33 -20.06
N PHE A 598 7.20 -26.56 -20.87
CA PHE A 598 8.14 -27.11 -21.85
C PHE A 598 9.30 -27.85 -21.17
N MET A 599 9.85 -27.28 -20.11
CA MET A 599 10.92 -27.90 -19.32
C MET A 599 10.46 -29.20 -18.66
N GLY A 600 9.29 -29.20 -18.01
CA GLY A 600 8.74 -30.40 -17.39
C GLY A 600 8.47 -31.51 -18.40
N ARG A 601 7.97 -31.19 -19.60
CA ARG A 601 7.82 -32.16 -20.70
C ARG A 601 9.16 -32.80 -21.07
N LYS A 602 10.20 -32.00 -21.30
CA LYS A 602 11.54 -32.51 -21.65
C LYS A 602 12.15 -33.38 -20.54
N VAL A 603 12.01 -32.97 -19.28
CA VAL A 603 12.47 -33.77 -18.13
C VAL A 603 11.71 -35.10 -18.06
N GLY A 604 10.38 -35.07 -18.23
CA GLY A 604 9.59 -36.30 -18.24
C GLY A 604 9.92 -37.25 -19.39
N GLU A 605 10.26 -36.75 -20.58
CA GLU A 605 10.75 -37.56 -21.71
C GLU A 605 12.09 -38.25 -21.39
N VAL A 606 13.00 -37.52 -20.74
CA VAL A 606 14.29 -38.03 -20.29
C VAL A 606 14.10 -39.13 -19.25
N LEU A 607 13.25 -38.90 -18.25
CA LEU A 607 12.94 -39.91 -17.24
C LEU A 607 12.21 -41.12 -17.84
N ALA A 608 11.31 -40.93 -18.79
CA ALA A 608 10.66 -42.03 -19.51
C ALA A 608 11.67 -42.90 -20.26
N SER A 609 12.66 -42.27 -20.91
CA SER A 609 13.77 -42.99 -21.57
C SER A 609 14.59 -43.81 -20.56
N MET A 610 14.91 -43.24 -19.39
CA MET A 610 15.60 -43.95 -18.32
C MET A 610 14.78 -45.15 -17.80
N VAL A 611 13.47 -44.97 -17.59
CA VAL A 611 12.56 -46.03 -17.13
C VAL A 611 12.43 -47.15 -18.17
N ASN A 612 12.37 -46.82 -19.45
CA ASN A 612 12.35 -47.80 -20.53
C ASN A 612 13.66 -48.59 -20.64
N LYS A 613 14.78 -48.00 -20.20
CA LYS A 613 16.09 -48.67 -20.10
C LYS A 613 16.28 -49.47 -18.80
N GLY A 614 15.27 -49.55 -17.94
CA GLY A 614 15.28 -50.40 -16.74
C GLY A 614 15.29 -49.65 -15.41
N THR A 615 15.33 -48.31 -15.40
CA THR A 615 15.23 -47.52 -14.16
C THR A 615 13.88 -47.77 -13.50
N ASN A 616 13.88 -48.05 -12.19
CA ASN A 616 12.63 -48.20 -11.47
C ASN A 616 11.99 -46.83 -11.17
N ALA A 617 10.85 -46.54 -11.79
CA ALA A 617 10.14 -45.27 -11.64
C ALA A 617 9.79 -44.92 -10.17
N SER A 618 9.50 -45.93 -9.34
CA SER A 618 9.16 -45.74 -7.92
C SER A 618 10.35 -45.32 -7.05
N THR A 619 11.57 -45.41 -7.57
CA THR A 619 12.80 -44.97 -6.88
C THR A 619 13.17 -43.52 -7.19
N ILE A 620 12.46 -42.88 -8.13
CA ILE A 620 12.72 -41.50 -8.53
C ILE A 620 12.06 -40.54 -7.55
N HIS A 621 12.87 -39.66 -6.95
CA HIS A 621 12.44 -38.60 -6.04
C HIS A 621 12.81 -37.24 -6.63
N MET A 622 11.80 -36.48 -7.06
CA MET A 622 11.99 -35.11 -7.50
C MET A 622 11.74 -34.13 -6.34
N ILE A 623 12.62 -33.14 -6.20
CA ILE A 623 12.53 -32.07 -5.20
C ILE A 623 12.47 -30.74 -5.95
N GLY A 624 11.31 -30.10 -5.98
CA GLY A 624 11.11 -28.88 -6.75
C GLY A 624 10.86 -27.67 -5.85
N HIS A 625 11.66 -26.61 -6.00
CA HIS A 625 11.45 -25.34 -5.29
C HIS A 625 10.78 -24.28 -6.18
N SER A 626 9.76 -23.58 -5.67
CA SER A 626 9.09 -22.48 -6.40
C SER A 626 8.58 -22.93 -7.78
N LEU A 627 9.06 -22.36 -8.90
CA LEU A 627 8.73 -22.81 -10.26
C LEU A 627 9.12 -24.28 -10.51
N GLY A 628 10.18 -24.77 -9.86
CA GLY A 628 10.67 -26.14 -9.95
C GLY A 628 9.69 -27.19 -9.45
N ALA A 629 8.80 -26.84 -8.51
CA ALA A 629 7.71 -27.71 -8.07
C ALA A 629 6.76 -28.04 -9.22
N HIS A 630 6.40 -27.04 -10.03
CA HIS A 630 5.54 -27.23 -11.20
C HIS A 630 6.26 -27.95 -12.34
N ILE A 631 7.56 -27.70 -12.55
CA ILE A 631 8.37 -28.47 -13.50
C ILE A 631 8.34 -29.96 -13.13
N SER A 632 8.50 -30.28 -11.83
CA SER A 632 8.43 -31.65 -11.32
C SER A 632 7.05 -32.29 -11.55
N GLY A 633 5.97 -31.55 -11.32
CA GLY A 633 4.62 -32.01 -11.62
C GLY A 633 4.38 -32.31 -13.11
N PHE A 634 4.86 -31.45 -14.01
CA PHE A 634 4.77 -31.69 -15.46
C PHE A 634 5.65 -32.86 -15.93
N ALA A 635 6.80 -33.08 -15.28
CA ALA A 635 7.63 -34.25 -15.52
C ALA A 635 6.92 -35.55 -15.14
N GLY A 636 6.28 -35.59 -13.96
CA GLY A 636 5.46 -36.71 -13.49
C GLY A 636 4.33 -37.07 -14.46
N LYS A 637 3.52 -36.08 -14.85
CA LYS A 637 2.45 -36.26 -15.85
C LYS A 637 2.97 -36.82 -17.18
N THR A 638 4.12 -36.31 -17.63
CA THR A 638 4.71 -36.72 -18.91
C THR A 638 5.23 -38.15 -18.84
N LEU A 639 5.91 -38.52 -17.74
CA LEU A 639 6.41 -39.87 -17.50
C LEU A 639 5.26 -40.89 -17.44
N GLU A 640 4.20 -40.58 -16.69
CA GLU A 640 3.00 -41.43 -16.60
C GLU A 640 2.34 -41.63 -17.96
N ARG A 641 2.16 -40.55 -18.73
CA ARG A 641 1.60 -40.61 -20.08
C ARG A 641 2.45 -41.47 -21.03
N LEU A 642 3.77 -41.43 -20.93
CA LEU A 642 4.68 -42.12 -21.86
C LEU A 642 4.98 -43.58 -21.47
N THR A 643 4.90 -43.93 -20.18
CA THR A 643 5.33 -45.25 -19.68
C THR A 643 4.24 -46.03 -18.96
N GLY A 644 3.13 -45.37 -18.58
CA GLY A 644 2.12 -45.93 -17.69
C GLY A 644 2.57 -46.10 -16.24
N LYS A 645 3.79 -45.67 -15.89
CA LYS A 645 4.36 -45.73 -14.54
C LYS A 645 4.43 -44.34 -13.93
N ARG A 646 4.35 -44.23 -12.61
CA ARG A 646 4.39 -42.95 -11.88
C ARG A 646 5.73 -42.76 -11.20
N LEU A 647 6.10 -41.50 -10.95
CA LEU A 647 7.26 -41.18 -10.11
C LEU A 647 7.02 -41.67 -8.69
N GLY A 648 8.07 -42.12 -8.00
CA GLY A 648 7.95 -42.53 -6.59
C GLY A 648 7.57 -41.38 -5.67
N ARG A 649 8.26 -40.24 -5.77
CA ARG A 649 8.00 -39.10 -4.89
C ARG A 649 8.25 -37.74 -5.56
N ILE A 650 7.39 -36.78 -5.27
CA ILE A 650 7.65 -35.34 -5.48
C ILE A 650 7.58 -34.62 -4.13
N SER A 651 8.67 -33.97 -3.73
CA SER A 651 8.67 -33.00 -2.62
C SER A 651 8.68 -31.58 -3.18
N ALA A 652 7.61 -30.84 -2.96
CA ALA A 652 7.46 -29.49 -3.44
C ALA A 652 7.73 -28.48 -2.33
N LEU A 653 8.80 -27.72 -2.49
CA LEU A 653 9.24 -26.69 -1.56
C LEU A 653 8.66 -25.36 -2.01
N ASP A 654 7.63 -24.89 -1.32
CA ASP A 654 6.91 -23.65 -1.55
C ASP A 654 6.56 -23.40 -3.03
N PRO A 655 5.69 -24.25 -3.63
CA PRO A 655 5.33 -24.14 -5.04
C PRO A 655 4.87 -22.73 -5.41
N ALA A 656 5.28 -22.20 -6.56
CA ALA A 656 4.98 -20.81 -6.93
C ALA A 656 3.47 -20.54 -7.09
N GLY A 657 2.94 -19.53 -6.41
CA GLY A 657 1.53 -19.12 -6.51
C GLY A 657 1.21 -18.27 -7.75
N PRO A 658 1.97 -17.20 -8.05
CA PRO A 658 1.65 -16.31 -9.17
C PRO A 658 1.63 -17.05 -10.50
N CYS A 659 0.51 -16.94 -11.23
CA CYS A 659 0.17 -17.69 -12.45
C CYS A 659 -0.22 -19.17 -12.28
N PHE A 660 -0.32 -19.70 -11.05
CA PHE A 660 -0.72 -21.10 -10.78
C PHE A 660 -1.85 -21.26 -9.76
N SER A 661 -2.12 -20.31 -8.86
CA SER A 661 -3.14 -20.47 -7.79
C SER A 661 -4.60 -20.61 -8.25
N HIS A 662 -4.94 -20.34 -9.51
CA HIS A 662 -6.31 -20.52 -10.05
C HIS A 662 -6.32 -21.14 -11.45
N VAL A 663 -5.31 -21.96 -11.75
CA VAL A 663 -5.29 -22.75 -12.99
C VAL A 663 -5.74 -24.17 -12.72
N SER A 664 -6.27 -24.83 -13.74
CA SER A 664 -6.63 -26.26 -13.68
C SER A 664 -5.46 -27.08 -13.12
N PRO A 665 -5.71 -28.12 -12.29
CA PRO A 665 -4.67 -29.03 -11.81
C PRO A 665 -3.79 -29.64 -12.92
N GLU A 666 -4.30 -29.73 -14.15
CA GLU A 666 -3.50 -30.18 -15.30
C GLU A 666 -2.41 -29.18 -15.74
N LEU A 667 -2.52 -27.93 -15.32
CA LEU A 667 -1.59 -26.84 -15.65
C LEU A 667 -0.66 -26.47 -14.49
N ARG A 668 -0.59 -27.30 -13.44
CA ARG A 668 0.27 -27.11 -12.27
C ARG A 668 0.62 -28.46 -11.62
N LEU A 669 1.32 -28.41 -10.50
CA LEU A 669 1.54 -29.61 -9.65
C LEU A 669 0.19 -30.05 -9.03
N LYS A 670 -0.06 -31.37 -9.00
CA LYS A 670 -1.20 -32.02 -8.33
C LYS A 670 -0.77 -33.30 -7.61
N ASN A 671 -1.54 -33.73 -6.60
CA ASN A 671 -1.31 -34.97 -5.85
C ASN A 671 -1.12 -36.24 -6.71
N THR A 672 -1.69 -36.28 -7.92
CA THR A 672 -1.60 -37.44 -8.81
C THR A 672 -0.33 -37.47 -9.68
N ASP A 673 0.57 -36.50 -9.56
CA ASP A 673 1.79 -36.46 -10.38
C ASP A 673 2.89 -37.45 -9.95
N ALA A 674 2.77 -38.05 -8.76
CA ALA A 674 3.65 -39.10 -8.24
C ALA A 674 2.89 -40.02 -7.27
N ASP A 675 3.46 -41.18 -6.94
CA ASP A 675 2.90 -42.09 -5.93
C ASP A 675 2.80 -41.43 -4.56
N PHE A 676 3.75 -40.56 -4.23
CA PHE A 676 3.69 -39.71 -3.05
C PHE A 676 4.06 -38.26 -3.39
N VAL A 677 3.20 -37.31 -3.04
CA VAL A 677 3.46 -35.88 -3.19
C VAL A 677 3.38 -35.22 -1.82
N ASP A 678 4.48 -34.60 -1.38
CA ASP A 678 4.54 -33.83 -0.14
C ASP A 678 4.90 -32.37 -0.41
N VAL A 679 4.21 -31.44 0.23
CA VAL A 679 4.34 -30.01 -0.02
C VAL A 679 4.64 -29.27 1.27
N ILE A 680 5.68 -28.44 1.24
CA ILE A 680 6.08 -27.57 2.35
C ILE A 680 5.79 -26.14 1.95
N HIS A 681 4.89 -25.48 2.67
CA HIS A 681 4.47 -24.11 2.43
C HIS A 681 5.18 -23.16 3.40
N THR A 682 5.93 -22.19 2.88
CA THR A 682 6.69 -21.22 3.71
C THR A 682 6.37 -19.76 3.41
N ASP A 683 5.82 -19.45 2.22
CA ASP A 683 5.39 -18.09 1.84
C ASP A 683 4.04 -18.09 1.11
N SER A 684 3.09 -18.88 1.62
CA SER A 684 1.77 -19.04 1.01
C SER A 684 0.97 -17.75 0.96
N GLY A 685 0.49 -17.39 -0.24
CA GLY A 685 -0.35 -16.22 -0.46
C GLY A 685 0.40 -14.95 -0.86
N VAL A 686 1.74 -14.98 -0.90
CA VAL A 686 2.58 -13.92 -1.48
C VAL A 686 3.32 -14.46 -2.70
N TYR A 687 4.35 -15.29 -2.52
CA TYR A 687 5.03 -15.98 -3.63
C TYR A 687 4.65 -17.46 -3.75
N GLY A 688 4.24 -18.10 -2.67
CA GLY A 688 3.83 -19.51 -2.61
C GLY A 688 2.33 -19.72 -2.92
N LEU A 689 2.01 -20.91 -3.45
CA LEU A 689 0.66 -21.37 -3.76
C LEU A 689 -0.08 -21.64 -2.44
N LYS A 690 -1.31 -21.13 -2.33
CA LYS A 690 -2.11 -21.23 -1.10
C LYS A 690 -2.94 -22.50 -1.01
N ASP A 691 -3.37 -23.04 -2.15
CA ASP A 691 -4.19 -24.24 -2.22
C ASP A 691 -3.38 -25.45 -1.78
N SER A 692 -4.02 -26.38 -1.07
CA SER A 692 -3.48 -27.73 -0.94
C SER A 692 -3.42 -28.39 -2.31
N ILE A 693 -2.40 -29.22 -2.49
CA ILE A 693 -2.06 -29.90 -3.75
C ILE A 693 -2.43 -31.38 -3.69
#